data_AF-A0A954Z487-F1
#
_entry.id   AF-A0A954Z487-F1
#
_cell.length_a   1.000
_cell.length_b   1.000
_cell.length_c   1.000
_cell.angle_alpha   90.00
_cell.angle_beta   90.00
_cell.angle_gamma   90.00
#
_symmetry.space_group_name_H-M   'P 1'
#
loop_
_entity.id
_entity.type
_entity.pdbx_description
1 polymer ?
#
loop_
_entity_poly.entity_id
_entity_poly.type
_entity_poly.pdbx_seq_one_letter_code
_entity_poly.pdbx_strand_id
1 'polypeptide(L)'
;MARTNAAVAAERSASAAVNEVVFANAADVLDKIHQLPATPWSAKLLSKFADQTPDGASGTRQLHARLALLTVFGDVDAQVSILLESLLVERPEYVTVIRRALHPHKDVVAEDLWAVLQRDGGTDSRRFRAGLALAEYFPNSHRWREQDFHFLAEHMIVPERPDDQRTWRDCIRPLASTPIAHDEFLDRWQRLLFSDLTAVRLNSAYALADFARDDQRRLASLLSTAGSYEFKILYPLINDSPLPALIAALEEMASEPPTEAPSAAERIEVGKKRAGAAFALLRLGDFSGVLPIFATTDDPEAMTQFIHGCRDRGIRAEDLLSCLAFAERQNLCSDRVRYAILSALSDYDLTDVPASDRDQLVDSLERQYEGHPSSAVHSITGWLLGAWGRQDLVDRIDRTTSPYAADREWFTLRVPSGQPGRDFYMTFIVFQPGIYEIGSWDDFQRDGKELRHKITISRRFALLDREISFEELAACNRKHQQSMAMYTGNPATAGPGTMWYDSVKFCRWLTTQAGISGDSHAYDSADVLDVQQYPRDVVATWAPKDWPVPRRNEEYRLPTEAEWECACRSSVRTAFSFGGDKELLKHYAWFAENSGKVVHPSKQLRPSQRGLFDIHGNLFEWCQDWMGPYATEDLHVDPIGAKTGPGRVLRGGCWGVLPAFCRSSNRINMPPSTNFIFEGIRPCITLPLDKKSASELMR
;
A
#
# COMPACT_ATOMS: atom_id res chain seq x y z
N MET A 1 62.14 -10.67 58.76
CA MET A 1 62.15 -9.90 57.49
C MET A 1 61.54 -10.68 56.32
N ALA A 2 61.95 -11.92 56.02
CA ALA A 2 61.39 -12.70 54.89
C ALA A 2 59.87 -13.00 54.98
N ARG A 3 59.35 -13.37 56.16
CA ARG A 3 57.89 -13.57 56.38
C ARG A 3 57.07 -12.27 56.25
N THR A 4 57.68 -11.12 56.54
CA THR A 4 57.05 -9.80 56.45
C THR A 4 56.95 -9.32 54.99
N ASN A 5 57.98 -9.58 54.18
CA ASN A 5 57.98 -9.24 52.75
C ASN A 5 56.98 -10.10 51.94
N ALA A 6 56.83 -11.38 52.29
CA ALA A 6 55.87 -12.27 51.64
C ALA A 6 54.40 -11.87 51.92
N ALA A 7 54.09 -11.47 53.16
CA ALA A 7 52.75 -10.99 53.53
C ALA A 7 52.38 -9.68 52.81
N VAL A 8 53.34 -8.74 52.71
CA VAL A 8 53.14 -7.46 51.99
C VAL A 8 52.99 -7.69 50.48
N ALA A 9 53.74 -8.65 49.90
CA ALA A 9 53.59 -9.02 48.49
C ALA A 9 52.22 -9.66 48.20
N ALA A 10 51.75 -10.55 49.08
CA ALA A 10 50.42 -11.17 48.98
C ALA A 10 49.29 -10.14 49.12
N GLU A 11 49.41 -9.18 50.04
CA GLU A 11 48.45 -8.08 50.21
C GLU A 11 48.39 -7.18 48.97
N ARG A 12 49.54 -6.81 48.40
CA ARG A 12 49.60 -6.02 47.15
C ARG A 12 48.99 -6.77 45.96
N SER A 13 49.27 -8.07 45.85
CA SER A 13 48.70 -8.91 44.80
C SER A 13 47.19 -9.06 44.94
N ALA A 14 46.68 -9.27 46.17
CA ALA A 14 45.24 -9.33 46.44
C ALA A 14 44.57 -7.98 46.16
N SER A 15 45.19 -6.86 46.52
CA SER A 15 44.66 -5.52 46.22
C SER A 15 44.61 -5.23 44.73
N ALA A 16 45.60 -5.66 43.95
CA ALA A 16 45.58 -5.50 42.49
C ALA A 16 44.44 -6.31 41.87
N ALA A 17 44.28 -7.59 42.26
CA ALA A 17 43.23 -8.45 41.74
C ALA A 17 41.81 -7.98 42.16
N VAL A 18 41.62 -7.51 43.39
CA VAL A 18 40.35 -6.92 43.83
C VAL A 18 40.04 -5.65 43.04
N ASN A 19 41.02 -4.80 42.75
CA ASN A 19 40.81 -3.62 41.90
C ASN A 19 40.40 -4.01 40.48
N GLU A 20 41.00 -5.06 39.89
CA GLU A 20 40.57 -5.54 38.57
C GLU A 20 39.10 -5.97 38.54
N VAL A 21 38.60 -6.60 39.61
CA VAL A 21 37.18 -6.96 39.75
C VAL A 21 36.31 -5.73 39.94
N VAL A 22 36.64 -4.89 40.91
CA VAL A 22 35.78 -3.79 41.33
C VAL A 22 35.66 -2.71 40.26
N PHE A 23 36.68 -2.52 39.42
CA PHE A 23 36.68 -1.57 38.31
C PHE A 23 36.42 -2.20 36.93
N ALA A 24 36.09 -3.49 36.87
CA ALA A 24 35.68 -4.14 35.63
C ALA A 24 34.42 -3.48 35.04
N ASN A 25 34.19 -3.64 33.74
CA ASN A 25 32.87 -3.38 33.16
C ASN A 25 31.94 -4.60 33.37
N ALA A 26 30.65 -4.44 33.09
CA ALA A 26 29.66 -5.51 33.27
C ALA A 26 29.96 -6.78 32.44
N ALA A 27 30.57 -6.65 31.26
CA ALA A 27 30.88 -7.80 30.40
C ALA A 27 32.02 -8.67 30.96
N ASP A 28 33.02 -8.04 31.59
CA ASP A 28 34.24 -8.71 32.05
C ASP A 28 34.20 -9.12 33.53
N VAL A 29 33.25 -8.59 34.31
CA VAL A 29 33.30 -8.70 35.78
C VAL A 29 33.26 -10.14 36.27
N LEU A 30 32.45 -11.03 35.68
CA LEU A 30 32.38 -12.43 36.10
C LEU A 30 33.69 -13.17 35.82
N ASP A 31 34.31 -12.93 34.66
CA ASP A 31 35.60 -13.54 34.31
C ASP A 31 36.71 -13.06 35.25
N LYS A 32 36.71 -11.77 35.60
CA LYS A 32 37.63 -11.21 36.60
C LYS A 32 37.39 -11.79 37.98
N ILE A 33 36.14 -12.00 38.36
CA ILE A 33 35.76 -12.65 39.62
C ILE A 33 36.30 -14.09 39.67
N HIS A 34 36.17 -14.86 38.58
CA HIS A 34 36.69 -16.23 38.52
C HIS A 34 38.22 -16.30 38.58
N GLN A 35 38.91 -15.23 38.17
CA GLN A 35 40.37 -15.11 38.28
C GLN A 35 40.84 -14.59 39.65
N LEU A 36 39.91 -14.19 40.53
CA LEU A 36 40.25 -13.60 41.82
C LEU A 36 40.82 -14.67 42.77
N PRO A 37 42.00 -14.45 43.37
CA PRO A 37 42.54 -15.38 44.35
C PRO A 37 41.73 -15.35 45.64
N ALA A 38 41.22 -16.51 46.06
CA ALA A 38 40.44 -16.72 47.28
C ALA A 38 41.31 -16.63 48.54
N THR A 39 41.72 -15.41 48.91
CA THR A 39 42.53 -15.13 50.11
C THR A 39 41.76 -14.34 51.17
N PRO A 40 42.11 -14.45 52.47
CA PRO A 40 41.53 -13.62 53.52
C PRO A 40 41.69 -12.11 53.27
N TRP A 41 42.77 -11.70 52.60
CA TRP A 41 43.00 -10.31 52.21
C TRP A 41 42.01 -9.85 51.14
N SER A 42 41.77 -10.67 50.12
CA SER A 42 40.77 -10.42 49.09
C SER A 42 39.37 -10.27 49.70
N ALA A 43 38.96 -11.21 50.57
CA ALA A 43 37.66 -11.16 51.25
C ALA A 43 37.49 -9.86 52.07
N LYS A 44 38.49 -9.51 52.88
CA LYS A 44 38.45 -8.29 53.71
C LYS A 44 38.35 -7.01 52.88
N LEU A 45 39.08 -6.93 51.76
CA LEU A 45 39.02 -5.78 50.87
C LEU A 45 37.66 -5.68 50.16
N LEU A 46 37.12 -6.80 49.71
CA LEU A 46 35.79 -6.85 49.10
C LEU A 46 34.68 -6.44 50.08
N SER A 47 34.70 -6.93 51.33
CA SER A 47 33.73 -6.49 52.35
C SER A 47 33.81 -4.97 52.57
N LYS A 48 35.02 -4.40 52.60
CA LYS A 48 35.20 -2.95 52.69
C LYS A 48 34.60 -2.20 51.49
N PHE A 49 34.66 -2.76 50.29
CA PHE A 49 33.99 -2.17 49.12
C PHE A 49 32.47 -2.35 49.18
N ALA A 50 31.98 -3.50 49.63
CA ALA A 50 30.55 -3.80 49.76
C ALA A 50 29.86 -2.90 50.81
N ASP A 51 30.55 -2.56 51.89
CA ASP A 51 30.02 -1.78 53.03
C ASP A 51 30.21 -0.26 52.89
N GLN A 52 30.82 0.22 51.81
CA GLN A 52 30.97 1.66 51.55
C GLN A 52 29.61 2.34 51.39
N THR A 53 29.50 3.61 51.82
CA THR A 53 28.30 4.42 51.57
C THR A 53 28.25 4.81 50.09
N PRO A 54 27.12 4.60 49.38
CA PRO A 54 27.08 4.82 47.94
C PRO A 54 27.16 6.31 47.56
N ASP A 55 28.19 6.68 46.80
CA ASP A 55 28.15 7.74 45.78
C ASP A 55 28.00 7.11 44.38
N GLY A 56 27.68 7.89 43.35
CA GLY A 56 27.32 7.36 42.02
C GLY A 56 28.32 6.37 41.40
N ALA A 57 29.63 6.54 41.64
CA ALA A 57 30.67 5.60 41.17
C ALA A 57 30.95 4.47 42.18
N SER A 58 30.58 4.63 43.44
CA SER A 58 30.67 3.61 44.49
C SER A 58 29.62 2.51 44.35
N GLY A 59 28.44 2.78 43.77
CA GLY A 59 27.37 1.78 43.63
C GLY A 59 27.75 0.55 42.79
N THR A 60 28.30 0.76 41.58
CA THR A 60 28.79 -0.33 40.72
C THR A 60 29.92 -1.13 41.40
N ARG A 61 30.81 -0.45 42.11
CA ARG A 61 31.93 -1.06 42.83
C ARG A 61 31.45 -1.95 43.98
N GLN A 62 30.42 -1.51 44.71
CA GLN A 62 29.75 -2.32 45.72
C GLN A 62 29.13 -3.57 45.09
N LEU A 63 28.42 -3.42 43.98
CA LEU A 63 27.81 -4.55 43.28
C LEU A 63 28.87 -5.60 42.88
N HIS A 64 29.97 -5.19 42.25
CA HIS A 64 31.05 -6.10 41.88
C HIS A 64 31.67 -6.79 43.10
N ALA A 65 31.85 -6.06 44.21
CA ALA A 65 32.39 -6.63 45.43
C ALA A 65 31.46 -7.69 46.03
N ARG A 66 30.14 -7.43 46.03
CA ARG A 66 29.11 -8.37 46.51
C ARG A 66 29.02 -9.61 45.64
N LEU A 67 29.09 -9.44 44.30
CA LEU A 67 29.15 -10.56 43.37
C LEU A 67 30.36 -11.45 43.65
N ALA A 68 31.54 -10.86 43.90
CA ALA A 68 32.75 -11.61 44.23
C ALA A 68 32.65 -12.34 45.59
N LEU A 69 32.08 -11.69 46.62
CA LEU A 69 31.84 -12.31 47.93
C LEU A 69 30.91 -13.51 47.84
N LEU A 70 29.83 -13.43 47.05
CA LEU A 70 28.94 -14.55 46.83
C LEU A 70 29.65 -15.70 46.07
N THR A 71 30.23 -15.39 44.92
CA THR A 71 30.71 -16.39 43.95
C THR A 71 32.03 -17.07 44.34
N VAL A 72 32.96 -16.36 44.98
CA VAL A 72 34.29 -16.88 45.35
C VAL A 72 34.34 -17.34 46.80
N PHE A 73 33.65 -16.63 47.70
CA PHE A 73 33.74 -16.86 49.14
C PHE A 73 32.51 -17.54 49.73
N GLY A 74 31.44 -17.74 48.96
CA GLY A 74 30.25 -18.47 49.39
C GLY A 74 29.49 -17.78 50.53
N ASP A 75 29.56 -16.44 50.62
CA ASP A 75 28.85 -15.65 51.64
C ASP A 75 27.35 -15.53 51.31
N VAL A 76 26.65 -16.67 51.34
CA VAL A 76 25.28 -16.80 50.85
C VAL A 76 24.30 -15.96 51.68
N ASP A 77 24.35 -16.11 53.01
CA ASP A 77 23.37 -15.50 53.93
C ASP A 77 23.41 -13.96 53.90
N ALA A 78 24.59 -13.36 53.67
CA ALA A 78 24.73 -11.92 53.64
C ALA A 78 24.46 -11.32 52.24
N GLN A 79 24.78 -12.04 51.16
CA GLN A 79 24.79 -11.45 49.82
C GLN A 79 23.55 -11.75 48.99
N VAL A 80 22.91 -12.92 49.16
CA VAL A 80 21.82 -13.35 48.26
C VAL A 80 20.64 -12.37 48.26
N SER A 81 20.12 -11.97 49.43
CA SER A 81 18.98 -11.04 49.50
C SER A 81 19.30 -9.66 48.93
N ILE A 82 20.54 -9.19 49.10
CA ILE A 82 20.99 -7.88 48.59
C ILE A 82 21.15 -7.91 47.08
N LEU A 83 21.75 -9.00 46.56
CA LEU A 83 21.90 -9.20 45.13
C LEU A 83 20.56 -9.47 44.45
N LEU A 84 19.61 -10.12 45.13
CA LEU A 84 18.23 -10.25 44.65
C LEU A 84 17.57 -8.88 44.49
N GLU A 85 17.67 -7.99 45.49
CA GLU A 85 17.13 -6.63 45.33
C GLU A 85 17.85 -5.86 44.22
N SER A 86 19.17 -6.02 44.08
CA SER A 86 19.96 -5.42 43.01
C SER A 86 19.47 -5.91 41.63
N LEU A 87 19.24 -7.21 41.47
CA LEU A 87 18.70 -7.81 40.24
C LEU A 87 17.39 -7.14 39.78
N LEU A 88 16.55 -6.68 40.71
CA LEU A 88 15.24 -6.11 40.42
C LEU A 88 15.29 -4.62 40.04
N VAL A 89 16.38 -3.91 40.31
CA VAL A 89 16.48 -2.45 40.11
C VAL A 89 17.62 -2.02 39.20
N GLU A 90 18.63 -2.87 39.02
CA GLU A 90 19.84 -2.55 38.27
C GLU A 90 19.63 -2.48 36.76
N ARG A 91 20.63 -1.90 36.09
CA ARG A 91 20.64 -1.73 34.63
C ARG A 91 20.70 -3.08 33.88
N PRO A 92 20.18 -3.13 32.64
CA PRO A 92 20.15 -4.34 31.81
C PRO A 92 21.46 -5.13 31.74
N GLU A 93 22.58 -4.44 31.58
CA GLU A 93 23.90 -5.05 31.53
C GLU A 93 24.24 -5.83 32.82
N TYR A 94 23.78 -5.35 33.98
CA TYR A 94 24.01 -5.98 35.28
C TYR A 94 22.95 -7.02 35.65
N VAL A 95 21.74 -6.94 35.10
CA VAL A 95 20.70 -7.98 35.29
C VAL A 95 21.24 -9.33 34.86
N THR A 96 21.90 -9.41 33.70
CA THR A 96 22.48 -10.68 33.21
C THR A 96 23.59 -11.22 34.12
N VAL A 97 24.45 -10.32 34.62
CA VAL A 97 25.56 -10.66 35.52
C VAL A 97 25.05 -11.20 36.85
N ILE A 98 24.13 -10.47 37.48
CA ILE A 98 23.56 -10.85 38.78
C ILE A 98 22.77 -12.14 38.66
N ARG A 99 21.99 -12.31 37.58
CA ARG A 99 21.24 -13.53 37.31
C ARG A 99 22.15 -14.76 37.24
N ARG A 100 23.27 -14.67 36.50
CA ARG A 100 24.26 -15.76 36.43
C ARG A 100 24.90 -16.07 37.79
N ALA A 101 25.23 -15.03 38.56
CA ALA A 101 25.84 -15.20 39.89
C ALA A 101 24.87 -15.82 40.91
N LEU A 102 23.56 -15.53 40.81
CA LEU A 102 22.52 -16.08 41.67
C LEU A 102 22.04 -17.47 41.24
N HIS A 103 22.32 -17.91 40.01
CA HIS A 103 21.87 -19.20 39.48
C HIS A 103 22.20 -20.41 40.38
N PRO A 104 23.40 -20.54 40.99
CA PRO A 104 23.70 -21.62 41.94
C PRO A 104 22.82 -21.62 43.20
N HIS A 105 22.17 -20.49 43.50
CA HIS A 105 21.32 -20.27 44.67
C HIS A 105 19.84 -20.07 44.29
N LYS A 106 19.44 -20.47 43.08
CA LYS A 106 18.10 -20.22 42.52
C LYS A 106 16.95 -20.72 43.39
N ASP A 107 17.13 -21.82 44.13
CA ASP A 107 16.09 -22.38 45.00
C ASP A 107 15.83 -21.50 46.22
N VAL A 108 16.84 -20.75 46.69
CA VAL A 108 16.72 -19.83 47.84
C VAL A 108 15.92 -18.59 47.46
N VAL A 109 16.10 -18.09 46.23
CA VAL A 109 15.43 -16.87 45.74
C VAL A 109 14.12 -17.14 45.01
N ALA A 110 13.74 -18.40 44.84
CA ALA A 110 12.62 -18.79 43.99
C ALA A 110 11.29 -18.16 44.43
N GLU A 111 10.91 -18.31 45.71
CA GLU A 111 9.62 -17.80 46.20
C GLU A 111 9.51 -16.28 46.10
N ASP A 112 10.59 -15.56 46.42
CA ASP A 112 10.63 -14.10 46.30
C ASP A 112 10.47 -13.65 44.84
N LEU A 113 11.14 -14.32 43.90
CA LEU A 113 11.03 -14.00 42.47
C LEU A 113 9.62 -14.27 41.93
N TRP A 114 9.01 -15.41 42.30
CA TRP A 114 7.63 -15.71 41.91
C TRP A 114 6.65 -14.70 42.52
N ALA A 115 6.83 -14.36 43.80
CA ALA A 115 6.01 -13.35 44.47
C ALA A 115 6.15 -11.98 43.79
N VAL A 116 7.35 -11.59 43.35
CA VAL A 116 7.56 -10.33 42.62
C VAL A 116 6.89 -10.37 41.25
N LEU A 117 7.10 -11.40 40.43
CA LEU A 117 6.52 -11.50 39.09
C LEU A 117 4.98 -11.46 39.12
N GLN A 118 4.39 -12.25 40.04
CA GLN A 118 2.97 -12.54 40.06
C GLN A 118 2.12 -11.57 40.90
N ARG A 119 2.75 -10.57 41.53
CA ARG A 119 2.06 -9.57 42.35
C ARG A 119 1.37 -8.51 41.50
N ASP A 120 0.07 -8.35 41.75
CA ASP A 120 -0.72 -7.27 41.18
C ASP A 120 -0.31 -5.91 41.77
N GLY A 121 -0.14 -4.89 40.91
CA GLY A 121 0.19 -3.51 41.31
C GLY A 121 1.65 -3.23 41.69
N GLY A 122 2.58 -4.17 41.45
CA GLY A 122 4.03 -3.91 41.55
C GLY A 122 4.57 -3.07 40.38
N THR A 123 5.79 -2.53 40.49
CA THR A 123 6.44 -1.83 39.36
C THR A 123 6.82 -2.81 38.26
N ASP A 124 6.41 -2.55 37.02
CA ASP A 124 6.61 -3.48 35.89
C ASP A 124 8.08 -3.80 35.63
N SER A 125 9.00 -2.85 35.81
CA SER A 125 10.45 -3.06 35.65
C SER A 125 11.00 -4.13 36.63
N ARG A 126 10.52 -4.15 37.89
CA ARG A 126 10.88 -5.20 38.87
C ARG A 126 10.29 -6.56 38.48
N ARG A 127 9.00 -6.57 38.10
CA ARG A 127 8.29 -7.79 37.67
C ARG A 127 8.97 -8.42 36.47
N PHE A 128 9.34 -7.60 35.49
CA PHE A 128 10.02 -8.02 34.27
C PHE A 128 11.37 -8.67 34.58
N ARG A 129 12.23 -8.00 35.37
CA ARG A 129 13.53 -8.56 35.78
C ARG A 129 13.41 -9.85 36.59
N ALA A 130 12.39 -9.97 37.46
CA ALA A 130 12.10 -11.22 38.16
C ALA A 130 11.76 -12.36 37.19
N GLY A 131 10.91 -12.08 36.20
CA GLY A 131 10.55 -13.05 35.16
C GLY A 131 11.73 -13.45 34.27
N LEU A 132 12.64 -12.51 33.92
CA LEU A 132 13.88 -12.83 33.18
C LEU A 132 14.80 -13.78 33.97
N ALA A 133 14.81 -13.70 35.29
CA ALA A 133 15.55 -14.62 36.16
C ALA A 133 14.90 -16.00 36.21
N LEU A 134 13.59 -16.03 36.46
CA LEU A 134 12.81 -17.27 36.48
C LEU A 134 12.86 -18.01 35.15
N ALA A 135 12.93 -17.30 34.02
CA ALA A 135 13.02 -17.87 32.69
C ALA A 135 14.27 -18.74 32.49
N GLU A 136 15.38 -18.41 33.14
CA GLU A 136 16.60 -19.25 33.13
C GLU A 136 16.58 -20.30 34.25
N TYR A 137 16.12 -19.93 35.44
CA TYR A 137 16.22 -20.80 36.62
C TYR A 137 15.25 -21.98 36.59
N PHE A 138 14.03 -21.70 36.16
CA PHE A 138 12.89 -22.62 36.21
C PHE A 138 12.02 -22.55 34.93
N PRO A 139 12.60 -22.78 33.72
CA PRO A 139 11.86 -22.69 32.46
C PRO A 139 10.70 -23.69 32.37
N ASN A 140 10.83 -24.88 32.98
CA ASN A 140 9.83 -25.94 32.94
C ASN A 140 8.86 -25.93 34.16
N SER A 141 8.79 -24.83 34.90
CA SER A 141 7.92 -24.74 36.08
C SER A 141 6.44 -24.72 35.71
N HIS A 142 5.60 -25.48 36.43
CA HIS A 142 4.14 -25.41 36.30
C HIS A 142 3.54 -24.12 36.89
N ARG A 143 4.35 -23.27 37.53
CA ARG A 143 3.91 -22.00 38.10
C ARG A 143 3.76 -20.89 37.07
N TRP A 144 4.32 -21.06 35.86
CA TRP A 144 4.11 -20.13 34.77
C TRP A 144 2.64 -20.08 34.37
N ARG A 145 2.08 -18.88 34.25
CA ARG A 145 0.72 -18.63 33.77
C ARG A 145 0.78 -17.98 32.40
N GLU A 146 -0.28 -18.14 31.60
CA GLU A 146 -0.43 -17.48 30.29
C GLU A 146 -0.13 -15.97 30.35
N GLN A 147 -0.72 -15.29 31.33
CA GLN A 147 -0.49 -13.86 31.58
C GLN A 147 0.97 -13.49 31.86
N ASP A 148 1.78 -14.40 32.41
CA ASP A 148 3.19 -14.15 32.68
C ASP A 148 3.98 -14.14 31.36
N PHE A 149 3.62 -15.00 30.39
CA PHE A 149 4.22 -14.98 29.05
C PHE A 149 3.84 -13.71 28.27
N HIS A 150 2.57 -13.31 28.30
CA HIS A 150 2.12 -12.09 27.61
C HIS A 150 2.82 -10.85 28.19
N PHE A 151 2.91 -10.78 29.52
CA PHE A 151 3.61 -9.71 30.22
C PHE A 151 5.08 -9.62 29.79
N LEU A 152 5.80 -10.74 29.78
CA LEU A 152 7.20 -10.78 29.36
C LEU A 152 7.37 -10.39 27.89
N ALA A 153 6.54 -10.92 26.99
CA ALA A 153 6.58 -10.59 25.56
C ALA A 153 6.40 -9.08 25.32
N GLU A 154 5.45 -8.43 25.97
CA GLU A 154 5.18 -7.00 25.80
C GLU A 154 6.34 -6.12 26.28
N HIS A 155 6.86 -6.41 27.48
CA HIS A 155 7.91 -5.61 28.11
C HIS A 155 9.28 -5.79 27.44
N MET A 156 9.47 -6.87 26.68
CA MET A 156 10.66 -7.03 25.82
C MET A 156 10.66 -6.09 24.61
N ILE A 157 9.48 -5.81 24.05
CA ILE A 157 9.31 -5.06 22.80
C ILE A 157 9.31 -3.54 23.04
N VAL A 158 9.02 -3.12 24.27
CA VAL A 158 9.05 -1.71 24.71
C VAL A 158 10.16 -1.50 25.76
N PRO A 159 11.44 -1.72 25.40
CA PRO A 159 12.52 -1.60 26.38
C PRO A 159 12.74 -0.12 26.75
N GLU A 160 13.29 0.10 27.94
CA GLU A 160 13.75 1.42 28.36
C GLU A 160 14.82 1.99 27.40
N ARG A 161 15.63 1.11 26.77
CA ARG A 161 16.57 1.46 25.69
C ARG A 161 16.55 0.43 24.54
N PRO A 162 16.63 0.87 23.27
CA PRO A 162 16.62 -0.04 22.12
C PRO A 162 17.72 -1.12 22.13
N ASP A 163 18.92 -0.81 22.64
CA ASP A 163 20.05 -1.75 22.66
C ASP A 163 19.83 -2.97 23.58
N ASP A 164 18.89 -2.87 24.52
CA ASP A 164 18.67 -3.91 25.52
C ASP A 164 17.92 -5.12 24.97
N GLN A 165 17.26 -4.99 23.81
CA GLN A 165 16.35 -6.01 23.31
C GLN A 165 17.02 -7.34 23.03
N ARG A 166 18.24 -7.31 22.49
CA ARG A 166 19.00 -8.53 22.22
C ARG A 166 19.31 -9.25 23.54
N THR A 167 19.75 -8.50 24.53
CA THR A 167 20.00 -8.98 25.90
C THR A 167 18.76 -9.63 26.50
N TRP A 168 17.59 -9.00 26.37
CA TRP A 168 16.32 -9.55 26.87
C TRP A 168 15.88 -10.81 26.16
N ARG A 169 16.01 -10.87 24.83
CA ARG A 169 15.73 -12.10 24.05
C ARG A 169 16.64 -13.25 24.46
N ASP A 170 17.92 -12.98 24.71
CA ASP A 170 18.85 -14.00 25.20
C ASP A 170 18.50 -14.48 26.62
N CYS A 171 18.00 -13.59 27.48
CA CYS A 171 17.56 -13.97 28.83
C CYS A 171 16.38 -14.95 28.84
N ILE A 172 15.38 -14.75 27.97
CA ILE A 172 14.18 -15.60 27.94
C ILE A 172 14.36 -16.89 27.14
N ARG A 173 15.47 -17.03 26.40
CA ARG A 173 15.70 -18.16 25.48
C ARG A 173 15.47 -19.54 26.13
N PRO A 174 15.91 -19.82 27.38
CA PRO A 174 15.64 -21.11 28.01
C PRO A 174 14.14 -21.40 28.20
N LEU A 175 13.34 -20.37 28.52
CA LEU A 175 11.89 -20.47 28.64
C LEU A 175 11.21 -20.60 27.28
N ALA A 176 11.63 -19.79 26.30
CA ALA A 176 11.10 -19.79 24.93
C ALA A 176 11.40 -21.09 24.14
N SER A 177 12.28 -21.95 24.65
CA SER A 177 12.49 -23.30 24.12
C SER A 177 11.45 -24.32 24.61
N THR A 178 10.60 -23.96 25.58
CA THR A 178 9.49 -24.82 26.00
C THR A 178 8.29 -24.64 25.05
N PRO A 179 7.59 -25.71 24.64
CA PRO A 179 6.53 -25.60 23.62
C PRO A 179 5.44 -24.57 23.95
N ILE A 180 4.96 -24.56 25.21
CA ILE A 180 3.89 -23.65 25.65
C ILE A 180 4.35 -22.20 25.57
N ALA A 181 5.51 -21.88 26.16
CA ALA A 181 5.98 -20.49 26.15
C ALA A 181 6.38 -20.03 24.74
N HIS A 182 6.92 -20.93 23.92
CA HIS A 182 7.26 -20.66 22.53
C HIS A 182 6.05 -20.15 21.75
N ASP A 183 4.96 -20.92 21.76
CA ASP A 183 3.74 -20.56 21.02
C ASP A 183 3.12 -19.26 21.56
N GLU A 184 3.04 -19.10 22.88
CA GLU A 184 2.50 -17.89 23.52
C GLU A 184 3.30 -16.63 23.17
N PHE A 185 4.64 -16.71 23.15
CA PHE A 185 5.49 -15.59 22.76
C PHE A 185 5.33 -15.23 21.29
N LEU A 186 5.35 -16.22 20.39
CA LEU A 186 5.19 -15.99 18.96
C LEU A 186 3.82 -15.39 18.63
N ASP A 187 2.74 -15.91 19.22
CA ASP A 187 1.40 -15.39 19.03
C ASP A 187 1.27 -13.95 19.53
N ARG A 188 1.88 -13.63 20.69
CA ARG A 188 1.85 -12.27 21.23
C ARG A 188 2.63 -11.30 20.36
N TRP A 189 3.85 -11.62 19.95
CA TRP A 189 4.65 -10.74 19.09
C TRP A 189 4.04 -10.57 17.70
N GLN A 190 3.39 -11.60 17.15
CA GLN A 190 2.66 -11.48 15.89
C GLN A 190 1.49 -10.50 15.99
N ARG A 191 0.73 -10.48 17.10
CA ARG A 191 -0.31 -9.45 17.33
C ARG A 191 0.30 -8.04 17.43
N LEU A 192 1.44 -7.91 18.09
CA LEU A 192 2.15 -6.63 18.24
C LEU A 192 2.77 -6.11 16.93
N LEU A 193 2.94 -6.98 15.92
CA LEU A 193 3.35 -6.59 14.56
C LEU A 193 2.35 -5.61 13.90
N PHE A 194 1.10 -5.58 14.36
CA PHE A 194 0.05 -4.68 13.86
C PHE A 194 -0.16 -3.45 14.76
N SER A 195 0.79 -3.14 15.64
CA SER A 195 0.72 -1.94 16.49
C SER A 195 0.87 -0.65 15.67
N ASP A 196 0.15 0.39 16.08
CA ASP A 196 0.31 1.75 15.53
C ASP A 196 1.73 2.31 15.74
N LEU A 197 2.42 1.83 16.78
CA LEU A 197 3.77 2.28 17.12
C LEU A 197 4.83 1.55 16.29
N THR A 198 5.51 2.28 15.40
CA THR A 198 6.58 1.74 14.55
C THR A 198 7.66 1.01 15.34
N ALA A 199 8.09 1.55 16.49
CA ALA A 199 9.09 0.90 17.32
C ALA A 199 8.63 -0.49 17.80
N VAL A 200 7.36 -0.63 18.19
CA VAL A 200 6.78 -1.90 18.63
C VAL A 200 6.81 -2.92 17.50
N ARG A 201 6.36 -2.53 16.29
CA ARG A 201 6.36 -3.43 15.13
C ARG A 201 7.75 -3.94 14.76
N LEU A 202 8.74 -3.05 14.67
CA LEU A 202 10.12 -3.43 14.31
C LEU A 202 10.72 -4.39 15.33
N ASN A 203 10.53 -4.08 16.60
CA ASN A 203 11.03 -4.89 17.70
C ASN A 203 10.35 -6.27 17.73
N SER A 204 9.05 -6.32 17.45
CA SER A 204 8.29 -7.58 17.30
C SER A 204 8.80 -8.39 16.11
N ALA A 205 9.10 -7.74 14.98
CA ALA A 205 9.70 -8.40 13.82
C ALA A 205 11.07 -9.02 14.17
N TYR A 206 11.93 -8.33 14.94
CA TYR A 206 13.20 -8.90 15.41
C TYR A 206 13.01 -10.08 16.36
N ALA A 207 12.02 -10.02 17.26
CA ALA A 207 11.73 -11.15 18.15
C ALA A 207 11.23 -12.38 17.37
N LEU A 208 10.28 -12.17 16.47
CA LEU A 208 9.80 -13.23 15.57
C LEU A 208 10.93 -13.79 14.71
N ALA A 209 11.84 -12.93 14.22
CA ALA A 209 12.99 -13.35 13.44
C ALA A 209 13.95 -14.28 14.21
N ASP A 210 14.11 -14.03 15.51
CA ASP A 210 15.00 -14.81 16.37
C ASP A 210 14.38 -16.14 16.83
N PHE A 211 13.05 -16.22 16.96
CA PHE A 211 12.37 -17.37 17.55
C PHE A 211 11.52 -18.20 16.58
N ALA A 212 11.03 -17.66 15.47
CA ALA A 212 10.17 -18.37 14.51
C ALA A 212 10.93 -18.97 13.31
N ARG A 213 12.27 -19.03 13.35
CA ARG A 213 13.11 -19.41 12.20
C ARG A 213 12.76 -20.78 11.61
N ASP A 214 12.43 -21.74 12.47
CA ASP A 214 12.15 -23.11 12.07
C ASP A 214 10.66 -23.35 11.71
N ASP A 215 9.77 -22.38 12.00
CA ASP A 215 8.35 -22.44 11.67
C ASP A 215 8.09 -21.81 10.29
N GLN A 216 8.29 -22.61 9.25
CA GLN A 216 8.17 -22.17 7.86
C GLN A 216 6.77 -21.61 7.52
N ARG A 217 5.70 -22.19 8.08
CA ARG A 217 4.33 -21.75 7.79
C ARG A 217 4.02 -20.41 8.45
N ARG A 218 4.47 -20.22 9.69
CA ARG A 218 4.37 -18.93 10.36
C ARG A 218 5.23 -17.89 9.68
N LEU A 219 6.46 -18.23 9.26
CA LEU A 219 7.31 -17.31 8.52
C LEU A 219 6.68 -16.87 7.19
N ALA A 220 6.02 -17.77 6.45
CA ALA A 220 5.21 -17.40 5.28
C ALA A 220 4.12 -16.39 5.63
N SER A 221 3.37 -16.66 6.71
CA SER A 221 2.29 -15.78 7.19
C SER A 221 2.80 -14.39 7.57
N LEU A 222 3.92 -14.33 8.28
CA LEU A 222 4.58 -13.09 8.68
C LEU A 222 5.07 -12.30 7.46
N LEU A 223 5.74 -12.96 6.50
CA LEU A 223 6.18 -12.30 5.26
C LEU A 223 5.01 -11.77 4.42
N SER A 224 3.90 -12.51 4.39
CA SER A 224 2.71 -12.10 3.64
C SER A 224 2.01 -10.87 4.23
N THR A 225 2.12 -10.64 5.53
CA THR A 225 1.44 -9.54 6.22
C THR A 225 2.38 -8.41 6.64
N ALA A 226 3.69 -8.58 6.47
CA ALA A 226 4.69 -7.60 6.87
C ALA A 226 4.62 -6.29 6.06
N GLY A 227 4.74 -5.18 6.78
CA GLY A 227 5.05 -3.88 6.21
C GLY A 227 6.47 -3.82 5.64
N SER A 228 6.81 -2.70 4.98
CA SER A 228 8.07 -2.57 4.24
C SER A 228 9.33 -2.71 5.10
N TYR A 229 9.29 -2.28 6.36
CA TYR A 229 10.44 -2.39 7.26
C TYR A 229 10.54 -3.77 7.90
N GLU A 230 9.41 -4.32 8.33
CA GLU A 230 9.31 -5.64 8.93
C GLU A 230 9.71 -6.72 7.90
N PHE A 231 9.32 -6.56 6.64
CA PHE A 231 9.72 -7.46 5.55
C PHE A 231 11.24 -7.49 5.38
N LYS A 232 11.92 -6.34 5.49
CA LYS A 232 13.41 -6.28 5.41
C LYS A 232 14.10 -7.00 6.56
N ILE A 233 13.44 -7.09 7.72
CA ILE A 233 13.95 -7.83 8.89
C ILE A 233 13.70 -9.33 8.74
N LEU A 234 12.51 -9.71 8.29
CA LEU A 234 12.07 -11.10 8.22
C LEU A 234 12.62 -11.85 6.99
N TYR A 235 12.71 -11.18 5.84
CA TYR A 235 13.11 -11.81 4.58
C TYR A 235 14.49 -12.48 4.66
N PRO A 236 15.57 -11.86 5.21
CA PRO A 236 16.89 -12.50 5.25
C PRO A 236 16.92 -13.88 5.93
N LEU A 237 15.93 -14.20 6.78
CA LEU A 237 15.84 -15.50 7.46
C LEU A 237 15.58 -16.67 6.52
N ILE A 238 15.02 -16.41 5.33
CA ILE A 238 14.68 -17.47 4.38
C ILE A 238 15.84 -17.83 3.46
N ASN A 239 16.91 -17.02 3.44
CA ASN A 239 18.09 -17.28 2.60
C ASN A 239 18.85 -18.55 3.00
N ASP A 240 18.71 -19.01 4.25
CA ASP A 240 19.47 -20.13 4.82
C ASP A 240 18.63 -21.42 5.00
N SER A 241 17.34 -21.42 4.62
CA SER A 241 16.39 -22.50 4.91
C SER A 241 15.93 -23.26 3.65
N PRO A 242 15.67 -24.58 3.73
CA PRO A 242 15.08 -25.31 2.61
C PRO A 242 13.64 -24.84 2.39
N LEU A 243 13.44 -24.23 1.23
CA LEU A 243 12.27 -23.46 0.84
C LEU A 243 10.98 -24.23 0.49
N PRO A 244 10.88 -25.57 0.30
CA PRO A 244 9.67 -26.15 -0.30
C PRO A 244 8.37 -25.90 0.47
N ALA A 245 8.34 -26.09 1.80
CA ALA A 245 7.09 -25.89 2.54
C ALA A 245 6.77 -24.41 2.76
N LEU A 246 7.81 -23.56 2.87
CA LEU A 246 7.66 -22.10 2.88
C LEU A 246 7.07 -21.60 1.55
N ILE A 247 7.64 -21.99 0.40
CA ILE A 247 7.16 -21.64 -0.93
C ILE A 247 5.72 -22.12 -1.10
N ALA A 248 5.44 -23.39 -0.78
CA ALA A 248 4.07 -23.92 -0.88
C ALA A 248 3.06 -23.13 -0.02
N ALA A 249 3.44 -22.71 1.18
CA ALA A 249 2.60 -21.87 2.03
C ALA A 249 2.41 -20.46 1.45
N LEU A 250 3.45 -19.87 0.85
CA LEU A 250 3.36 -18.58 0.17
C LEU A 250 2.49 -18.67 -1.11
N GLU A 251 2.62 -19.74 -1.89
CA GLU A 251 1.79 -20.02 -3.07
C GLU A 251 0.31 -20.18 -2.68
N GLU A 252 0.03 -20.91 -1.59
CA GLU A 252 -1.31 -21.03 -1.00
C GLU A 252 -1.88 -19.65 -0.66
N MET A 253 -1.10 -18.79 0.00
CA MET A 253 -1.51 -17.44 0.38
C MET A 253 -1.70 -16.52 -0.82
N ALA A 254 -0.82 -16.55 -1.83
CA ALA A 254 -0.96 -15.73 -3.05
C ALA A 254 -2.20 -16.13 -3.87
N SER A 255 -2.53 -17.41 -3.85
CA SER A 255 -3.66 -18.01 -4.55
C SER A 255 -4.97 -18.02 -3.74
N GLU A 256 -4.96 -17.46 -2.53
CA GLU A 256 -6.15 -17.40 -1.68
C GLU A 256 -7.31 -16.73 -2.42
N PRO A 257 -8.47 -17.40 -2.58
CA PRO A 257 -9.59 -16.82 -3.28
C PRO A 257 -10.16 -15.64 -2.48
N PRO A 258 -10.71 -14.61 -3.15
CA PRO A 258 -11.43 -13.55 -2.45
C PRO A 258 -12.58 -14.14 -1.63
N THR A 259 -12.79 -13.64 -0.42
CA THR A 259 -13.93 -14.01 0.43
C THR A 259 -15.26 -13.73 -0.29
N GLU A 260 -16.31 -14.50 0.00
CA GLU A 260 -17.65 -14.20 -0.50
C GLU A 260 -18.21 -12.96 0.20
N ALA A 261 -18.44 -11.89 -0.56
CA ALA A 261 -18.98 -10.60 -0.08
C ALA A 261 -18.20 -9.95 1.09
N PRO A 262 -16.89 -9.67 0.93
CA PRO A 262 -16.08 -9.05 1.97
C PRO A 262 -16.48 -7.58 2.15
N SER A 263 -16.36 -7.10 3.38
CA SER A 263 -16.30 -5.65 3.63
C SER A 263 -15.11 -5.03 2.90
N ALA A 264 -15.13 -3.72 2.69
CA ALA A 264 -14.02 -3.02 2.04
C ALA A 264 -12.68 -3.23 2.80
N ALA A 265 -12.70 -3.25 4.13
CA ALA A 265 -11.50 -3.46 4.94
C ALA A 265 -10.93 -4.88 4.78
N GLU A 266 -11.78 -5.91 4.85
CA GLU A 266 -11.36 -7.31 4.65
C GLU A 266 -10.74 -7.52 3.27
N ARG A 267 -11.31 -6.90 2.23
CA ARG A 267 -10.77 -6.96 0.87
C ARG A 267 -9.35 -6.42 0.79
N ILE A 268 -9.13 -5.25 1.39
CA ILE A 268 -7.81 -4.59 1.43
C ILE A 268 -6.80 -5.48 2.18
N GLU A 269 -7.17 -6.03 3.33
CA GLU A 269 -6.28 -6.90 4.12
C GLU A 269 -5.93 -8.19 3.38
N VAL A 270 -6.90 -8.87 2.75
CA VAL A 270 -6.63 -10.06 1.92
C VAL A 270 -5.78 -9.70 0.71
N GLY A 271 -6.03 -8.57 0.04
CA GLY A 271 -5.22 -8.10 -1.08
C GLY A 271 -3.77 -7.82 -0.68
N LYS A 272 -3.55 -7.15 0.47
CA LYS A 272 -2.23 -6.91 1.05
C LYS A 272 -1.51 -8.22 1.38
N LYS A 273 -2.20 -9.18 1.99
CA LYS A 273 -1.66 -10.51 2.30
C LYS A 273 -1.20 -11.25 1.04
N ARG A 274 -2.06 -11.31 0.01
CA ARG A 274 -1.75 -11.96 -1.27
C ARG A 274 -0.55 -11.31 -1.97
N ALA A 275 -0.52 -9.97 -2.01
CA ALA A 275 0.61 -9.21 -2.55
C ALA A 275 1.90 -9.44 -1.76
N GLY A 276 1.80 -9.47 -0.41
CA GLY A 276 2.91 -9.76 0.49
C GLY A 276 3.56 -11.12 0.22
N ALA A 277 2.74 -12.14 0.04
CA ALA A 277 3.22 -13.48 -0.33
C ALA A 277 3.93 -13.44 -1.70
N ALA A 278 3.35 -12.76 -2.68
CA ALA A 278 3.96 -12.59 -4.00
C ALA A 278 5.29 -11.85 -3.97
N PHE A 279 5.49 -10.87 -3.06
CA PHE A 279 6.80 -10.22 -2.92
C PHE A 279 7.88 -11.19 -2.45
N ALA A 280 7.55 -12.06 -1.49
CA ALA A 280 8.47 -13.08 -1.02
C ALA A 280 8.81 -14.09 -2.13
N LEU A 281 7.79 -14.61 -2.83
CA LEU A 281 7.97 -15.54 -3.96
C LEU A 281 8.82 -14.94 -5.08
N LEU A 282 8.56 -13.68 -5.44
CA LEU A 282 9.31 -12.98 -6.48
C LEU A 282 10.80 -12.86 -6.14
N ARG A 283 11.12 -12.50 -4.89
CA ARG A 283 12.52 -12.43 -4.43
C ARG A 283 13.18 -13.79 -4.28
N LEU A 284 12.40 -14.84 -4.04
CA LEU A 284 12.86 -16.24 -4.06
C LEU A 284 13.06 -16.78 -5.49
N GLY A 285 12.64 -16.04 -6.52
CA GLY A 285 12.72 -16.46 -7.92
C GLY A 285 11.62 -17.43 -8.35
N ASP A 286 10.59 -17.64 -7.53
CA ASP A 286 9.40 -18.41 -7.92
C ASP A 286 8.40 -17.50 -8.64
N PHE A 287 8.59 -17.37 -9.95
CA PHE A 287 7.71 -16.55 -10.78
C PHE A 287 6.34 -17.19 -11.01
N SER A 288 6.22 -18.52 -10.97
CA SER A 288 4.94 -19.23 -11.12
C SER A 288 3.96 -18.89 -10.00
N GLY A 289 4.43 -18.91 -8.75
CA GLY A 289 3.60 -18.60 -7.58
C GLY A 289 3.15 -17.13 -7.49
N VAL A 290 3.78 -16.23 -8.24
CA VAL A 290 3.38 -14.80 -8.30
C VAL A 290 2.13 -14.58 -9.16
N LEU A 291 2.02 -15.28 -10.29
CA LEU A 291 0.98 -15.02 -11.31
C LEU A 291 -0.47 -15.12 -10.81
N PRO A 292 -0.85 -16.00 -9.86
CA PRO A 292 -2.22 -16.10 -9.35
C PRO A 292 -2.82 -14.80 -8.81
N ILE A 293 -2.01 -13.86 -8.30
CA ILE A 293 -2.52 -12.57 -7.80
C ILE A 293 -3.14 -11.71 -8.90
N PHE A 294 -2.79 -11.97 -10.16
CA PHE A 294 -3.31 -11.26 -11.33
C PHE A 294 -4.56 -11.91 -11.92
N ALA A 295 -4.94 -13.11 -11.49
CA ALA A 295 -6.02 -13.88 -12.10
C ALA A 295 -7.42 -13.30 -11.83
N THR A 296 -7.64 -12.71 -10.65
CA THR A 296 -8.93 -12.12 -10.27
C THR A 296 -9.14 -10.79 -10.99
N THR A 297 -10.23 -10.65 -11.74
CA THR A 297 -10.49 -9.47 -12.60
C THR A 297 -11.41 -8.44 -11.96
N ASP A 298 -12.44 -8.88 -11.24
CA ASP A 298 -13.46 -8.04 -10.59
C ASP A 298 -13.03 -7.49 -9.22
N ASP A 299 -11.92 -8.00 -8.69
CA ASP A 299 -11.23 -7.52 -7.50
C ASP A 299 -9.72 -7.35 -7.78
N PRO A 300 -9.25 -6.13 -8.04
CA PRO A 300 -7.86 -5.87 -8.35
C PRO A 300 -6.96 -5.67 -7.13
N GLU A 301 -7.46 -5.80 -5.90
CA GLU A 301 -6.75 -5.34 -4.70
C GLU A 301 -5.34 -5.95 -4.56
N ALA A 302 -5.21 -7.27 -4.72
CA ALA A 302 -3.91 -7.95 -4.64
C ALA A 302 -2.92 -7.46 -5.72
N MET A 303 -3.38 -7.31 -6.97
CA MET A 303 -2.57 -6.78 -8.06
C MET A 303 -2.11 -5.35 -7.78
N THR A 304 -3.01 -4.51 -7.26
CA THR A 304 -2.69 -3.11 -6.99
C THR A 304 -1.74 -2.97 -5.81
N GLN A 305 -1.97 -3.69 -4.71
CA GLN A 305 -1.03 -3.72 -3.58
C GLN A 305 0.34 -4.23 -4.05
N PHE A 306 0.39 -5.19 -4.97
CA PHE A 306 1.63 -5.65 -5.60
C PHE A 306 2.32 -4.52 -6.39
N ILE A 307 1.60 -3.83 -7.28
CA ILE A 307 2.15 -2.74 -8.11
C ILE A 307 2.87 -1.70 -7.25
N HIS A 308 2.21 -1.22 -6.19
CA HIS A 308 2.74 -0.13 -5.36
C HIS A 308 3.71 -0.59 -4.25
N GLY A 309 3.80 -1.89 -3.99
CA GLY A 309 4.61 -2.41 -2.87
C GLY A 309 6.00 -2.93 -3.28
N CYS A 310 6.28 -3.14 -4.57
CA CYS A 310 7.49 -3.84 -5.02
C CYS A 310 8.78 -3.18 -4.55
N ARG A 311 8.99 -1.88 -4.88
CA ARG A 311 10.24 -1.16 -4.59
C ARG A 311 10.53 -1.11 -3.09
N ASP A 312 9.49 -0.87 -2.29
CA ASP A 312 9.59 -0.77 -0.84
C ASP A 312 9.97 -2.10 -0.16
N ARG A 313 9.59 -3.24 -0.75
CA ARG A 313 10.01 -4.59 -0.31
C ARG A 313 11.42 -4.99 -0.78
N GLY A 314 12.11 -4.11 -1.51
CA GLY A 314 13.46 -4.38 -2.03
C GLY A 314 13.49 -5.35 -3.22
N ILE A 315 12.39 -5.44 -3.96
CA ILE A 315 12.36 -6.07 -5.28
C ILE A 315 13.12 -5.16 -6.26
N ARG A 316 13.90 -5.75 -7.16
CA ARG A 316 14.67 -5.02 -8.17
C ARG A 316 13.91 -5.00 -9.48
N ALA A 317 14.19 -4.01 -10.34
CA ALA A 317 13.60 -3.95 -11.68
C ALA A 317 13.89 -5.22 -12.51
N GLU A 318 15.08 -5.81 -12.34
CA GLU A 318 15.45 -7.08 -12.98
C GLU A 318 14.58 -8.27 -12.54
N ASP A 319 14.10 -8.29 -11.30
CA ASP A 319 13.23 -9.38 -10.79
C ASP A 319 11.85 -9.30 -11.47
N LEU A 320 11.32 -8.08 -11.63
CA LEU A 320 10.08 -7.81 -12.36
C LEU A 320 10.20 -8.18 -13.85
N LEU A 321 11.28 -7.79 -14.51
CA LEU A 321 11.55 -8.14 -15.91
C LEU A 321 11.72 -9.65 -16.09
N SER A 322 12.37 -10.33 -15.14
CA SER A 322 12.51 -11.79 -15.15
C SER A 322 11.16 -12.50 -15.01
N CYS A 323 10.27 -11.97 -14.16
CA CYS A 323 8.90 -12.47 -14.03
C CYS A 323 8.10 -12.30 -15.32
N LEU A 324 8.20 -11.13 -15.98
CA LEU A 324 7.56 -10.89 -17.27
C LEU A 324 8.07 -11.85 -18.34
N ALA A 325 9.40 -11.98 -18.49
CA ALA A 325 10.02 -12.88 -19.44
C ALA A 325 9.72 -14.36 -19.16
N PHE A 326 9.55 -14.74 -17.89
CA PHE A 326 9.06 -16.07 -17.51
C PHE A 326 7.63 -16.29 -17.99
N ALA A 327 6.71 -15.37 -17.67
CA ALA A 327 5.31 -15.47 -18.07
C ALA A 327 5.14 -15.52 -19.60
N GLU A 328 5.94 -14.76 -20.35
CA GLU A 328 5.94 -14.79 -21.82
C GLU A 328 6.41 -16.14 -22.36
N ARG A 329 7.54 -16.67 -21.86
CA ARG A 329 8.09 -17.96 -22.29
C ARG A 329 7.16 -19.15 -21.98
N GLN A 330 6.41 -19.07 -20.89
CA GLN A 330 5.44 -20.10 -20.50
C GLN A 330 4.05 -19.90 -21.13
N ASN A 331 3.86 -18.86 -21.95
CA ASN A 331 2.56 -18.50 -22.52
C ASN A 331 1.47 -18.24 -21.45
N LEU A 332 1.88 -17.65 -20.31
CA LEU A 332 1.04 -17.26 -19.18
C LEU A 332 0.90 -15.74 -19.04
N CYS A 333 1.59 -14.96 -19.89
CA CYS A 333 1.54 -13.50 -19.84
C CYS A 333 0.27 -12.95 -20.51
N SER A 334 -0.80 -12.78 -19.72
CA SER A 334 -1.97 -12.03 -20.15
C SER A 334 -1.70 -10.51 -20.18
N ASP A 335 -2.58 -9.75 -20.83
CA ASP A 335 -2.52 -8.27 -20.84
C ASP A 335 -2.55 -7.67 -19.44
N ARG A 336 -3.23 -8.34 -18.51
CA ARG A 336 -3.31 -7.94 -17.09
C ARG A 336 -1.99 -8.16 -16.36
N VAL A 337 -1.33 -9.31 -16.58
CA VAL A 337 0.02 -9.57 -16.05
C VAL A 337 1.00 -8.53 -16.57
N ARG A 338 0.97 -8.28 -17.87
CA ARG A 338 1.81 -7.28 -18.53
C ARG A 338 1.56 -5.88 -17.97
N TYR A 339 0.30 -5.45 -17.90
CA TYR A 339 -0.08 -4.17 -17.29
C TYR A 339 0.43 -4.05 -15.86
N ALA A 340 0.28 -5.09 -15.03
CA ALA A 340 0.70 -5.05 -13.64
C ALA A 340 2.22 -4.93 -13.49
N ILE A 341 2.99 -5.72 -14.24
CA ILE A 341 4.45 -5.67 -14.16
C ILE A 341 4.99 -4.34 -14.71
N LEU A 342 4.47 -3.86 -15.84
CA LEU A 342 4.85 -2.55 -16.38
C LEU A 342 4.45 -1.39 -15.44
N SER A 343 3.30 -1.50 -14.77
CA SER A 343 2.89 -0.54 -13.75
C SER A 343 3.83 -0.56 -12.55
N ALA A 344 4.25 -1.74 -12.07
CA ALA A 344 5.21 -1.85 -10.97
C ALA A 344 6.58 -1.28 -11.35
N LEU A 345 7.03 -1.51 -12.59
CA LEU A 345 8.30 -0.96 -13.11
C LEU A 345 8.34 0.56 -13.16
N SER A 346 7.18 1.22 -13.20
CA SER A 346 7.12 2.68 -13.21
C SER A 346 7.50 3.35 -11.88
N ASP A 347 7.58 2.59 -10.79
CA ASP A 347 8.15 3.08 -9.53
C ASP A 347 9.68 3.12 -9.57
N TYR A 348 10.32 2.72 -10.67
CA TYR A 348 11.77 2.66 -10.86
C TYR A 348 12.22 3.63 -11.96
N ASP A 349 13.46 4.09 -11.85
CA ASP A 349 14.10 4.88 -12.91
C ASP A 349 14.67 3.94 -13.97
N LEU A 350 14.77 4.38 -15.23
CA LEU A 350 15.41 3.59 -16.29
C LEU A 350 16.86 3.18 -15.94
N THR A 351 17.52 3.95 -15.07
CA THR A 351 18.85 3.62 -14.55
C THR A 351 18.88 2.42 -13.62
N ASP A 352 17.76 2.05 -13.00
CA ASP A 352 17.62 0.85 -12.16
C ASP A 352 17.56 -0.43 -13.01
N VAL A 353 17.28 -0.32 -14.32
CA VAL A 353 17.34 -1.43 -15.27
C VAL A 353 18.80 -1.71 -15.67
N PRO A 354 19.23 -2.99 -15.76
CA PRO A 354 20.58 -3.34 -16.23
C PRO A 354 20.91 -2.70 -17.58
N ALA A 355 22.10 -2.09 -17.69
CA ALA A 355 22.49 -1.33 -18.87
C ALA A 355 22.44 -2.15 -20.18
N SER A 356 22.66 -3.46 -20.10
CA SER A 356 22.55 -4.39 -21.24
C SER A 356 21.15 -4.50 -21.82
N ASP A 357 20.11 -4.23 -21.01
CA ASP A 357 18.73 -4.56 -21.34
C ASP A 357 17.90 -3.31 -21.68
N ARG A 358 18.42 -2.11 -21.39
CA ARG A 358 17.67 -0.84 -21.52
C ARG A 358 17.18 -0.58 -22.94
N ASP A 359 18.06 -0.67 -23.92
CA ASP A 359 17.70 -0.36 -25.32
C ASP A 359 16.67 -1.35 -25.85
N GLN A 360 16.89 -2.65 -25.61
CA GLN A 360 15.94 -3.69 -26.00
C GLN A 360 14.58 -3.53 -25.29
N LEU A 361 14.58 -3.12 -24.01
CA LEU A 361 13.37 -2.86 -23.26
C LEU A 361 12.61 -1.67 -23.85
N VAL A 362 13.28 -0.56 -24.11
CA VAL A 362 12.65 0.62 -24.75
C VAL A 362 12.09 0.25 -26.13
N ASP A 363 12.85 -0.46 -26.97
CA ASP A 363 12.37 -0.89 -28.30
C ASP A 363 11.14 -1.82 -28.21
N SER A 364 11.06 -2.62 -27.14
CA SER A 364 9.89 -3.46 -26.85
C SER A 364 8.70 -2.62 -26.41
N LEU A 365 8.91 -1.62 -25.56
CA LEU A 365 7.87 -0.70 -25.10
C LEU A 365 7.37 0.18 -26.25
N GLU A 366 8.24 0.68 -27.10
CA GLU A 366 7.85 1.46 -28.28
C GLU A 366 6.87 0.68 -29.18
N ARG A 367 7.22 -0.56 -29.54
CA ARG A 367 6.35 -1.43 -30.35
C ARG A 367 5.02 -1.75 -29.68
N GLN A 368 5.04 -1.95 -28.35
CA GLN A 368 3.81 -2.18 -27.58
C GLN A 368 2.94 -0.94 -27.54
N TYR A 369 3.53 0.25 -27.38
CA TYR A 369 2.77 1.50 -27.40
C TYR A 369 2.14 1.75 -28.77
N GLU A 370 2.89 1.50 -29.85
CA GLU A 370 2.42 1.74 -31.21
C GLU A 370 1.28 0.78 -31.64
N GLY A 371 1.34 -0.49 -31.23
CA GLY A 371 0.52 -1.53 -31.88
C GLY A 371 -0.21 -2.52 -30.99
N HIS A 372 0.00 -2.53 -29.67
CA HIS A 372 -0.59 -3.57 -28.82
C HIS A 372 -2.13 -3.45 -28.79
N PRO A 373 -2.90 -4.54 -28.98
CA PRO A 373 -4.36 -4.46 -29.10
C PRO A 373 -5.06 -4.00 -27.80
N SER A 374 -4.52 -4.37 -26.64
CA SER A 374 -5.08 -3.96 -25.34
C SER A 374 -4.83 -2.49 -25.02
N SER A 375 -5.89 -1.80 -24.59
CA SER A 375 -5.82 -0.38 -24.17
C SER A 375 -5.05 -0.19 -22.88
N ALA A 376 -5.10 -1.18 -21.99
CA ALA A 376 -4.35 -1.19 -20.73
C ALA A 376 -2.84 -1.16 -20.99
N VAL A 377 -2.39 -2.07 -21.86
CA VAL A 377 -0.98 -2.21 -22.25
C VAL A 377 -0.51 -0.99 -23.04
N HIS A 378 -1.30 -0.52 -24.01
CA HIS A 378 -1.01 0.71 -24.75
C HIS A 378 -0.77 1.89 -23.79
N SER A 379 -1.73 2.15 -22.89
CA SER A 379 -1.71 3.33 -22.03
C SER A 379 -0.59 3.29 -20.99
N ILE A 380 -0.37 2.14 -20.33
CA ILE A 380 0.70 2.04 -19.33
C ILE A 380 2.09 2.14 -19.98
N THR A 381 2.24 1.63 -21.21
CA THR A 381 3.50 1.67 -21.93
C THR A 381 3.86 3.09 -22.34
N GLY A 382 2.91 3.84 -22.90
CA GLY A 382 3.11 5.25 -23.23
C GLY A 382 3.44 6.08 -21.99
N TRP A 383 2.72 5.83 -20.88
CA TRP A 383 2.99 6.53 -19.62
C TRP A 383 4.36 6.16 -19.03
N LEU A 384 4.77 4.89 -19.05
CA LEU A 384 6.09 4.44 -18.60
C LEU A 384 7.22 5.05 -19.41
N LEU A 385 7.09 5.11 -20.75
CA LEU A 385 8.07 5.77 -21.62
C LEU A 385 8.22 7.25 -21.27
N GLY A 386 7.11 7.96 -21.04
CA GLY A 386 7.10 9.34 -20.58
C GLY A 386 7.80 9.51 -19.23
N ALA A 387 7.47 8.65 -18.25
CA ALA A 387 8.10 8.64 -16.93
C ALA A 387 9.62 8.40 -16.99
N TRP A 388 10.10 7.64 -17.98
CA TRP A 388 11.53 7.42 -18.25
C TRP A 388 12.17 8.46 -19.17
N GLY A 389 11.50 9.60 -19.40
CA GLY A 389 12.05 10.72 -20.16
C GLY A 389 12.09 10.50 -21.67
N ARG A 390 11.35 9.53 -22.21
CA ARG A 390 11.22 9.25 -23.66
C ARG A 390 9.99 9.93 -24.27
N GLN A 391 9.78 11.20 -23.90
CA GLN A 391 8.63 11.99 -24.37
C GLN A 391 8.64 12.19 -25.90
N ASP A 392 9.81 12.17 -26.54
CA ASP A 392 9.97 12.22 -27.99
C ASP A 392 9.29 11.03 -28.69
N LEU A 393 9.40 9.83 -28.12
CA LEU A 393 8.73 8.63 -28.63
C LEU A 393 7.22 8.74 -28.41
N VAL A 394 6.82 9.18 -27.23
CA VAL A 394 5.40 9.32 -26.85
C VAL A 394 4.71 10.32 -27.79
N ASP A 395 5.28 11.52 -27.95
CA ASP A 395 4.72 12.56 -28.81
C ASP A 395 4.62 12.14 -30.27
N ARG A 396 5.59 11.36 -30.77
CA ARG A 396 5.57 10.85 -32.14
C ARG A 396 4.44 9.83 -32.34
N ILE A 397 4.28 8.89 -31.40
CA ILE A 397 3.25 7.85 -31.47
C ILE A 397 1.86 8.47 -31.28
N ASP A 398 1.70 9.39 -30.32
CA ASP A 398 0.44 10.11 -30.09
C ASP A 398 -0.01 10.92 -31.30
N ARG A 399 0.94 11.40 -32.12
CA ARG A 399 0.66 12.12 -33.39
C ARG A 399 0.43 11.18 -34.59
N THR A 400 0.26 9.88 -34.36
CA THR A 400 0.00 8.90 -35.40
C THR A 400 -1.46 8.44 -35.36
N THR A 401 -2.14 8.51 -36.50
CA THR A 401 -3.53 8.07 -36.60
C THR A 401 -3.60 6.55 -36.66
N SER A 402 -4.43 5.97 -35.79
CA SER A 402 -4.71 4.55 -35.72
C SER A 402 -6.22 4.34 -35.88
N PRO A 403 -6.73 4.05 -37.08
CA PRO A 403 -8.17 3.90 -37.33
C PRO A 403 -8.79 2.79 -36.47
N TYR A 404 -10.10 2.89 -36.19
CA TYR A 404 -10.79 1.84 -35.44
C TYR A 404 -10.67 0.46 -36.13
N ALA A 405 -10.32 -0.55 -35.33
CA ALA A 405 -10.28 -1.96 -35.71
C ALA A 405 -10.98 -2.78 -34.62
N ALA A 406 -11.79 -3.77 -35.02
CA ALA A 406 -12.67 -4.49 -34.09
C ALA A 406 -11.92 -5.38 -33.08
N ASP A 407 -10.67 -5.74 -33.39
CA ASP A 407 -9.75 -6.54 -32.58
C ASP A 407 -8.83 -5.69 -31.69
N ARG A 408 -8.99 -4.37 -31.70
CA ARG A 408 -8.22 -3.43 -30.88
C ARG A 408 -9.12 -2.64 -29.93
N GLU A 409 -8.67 -2.51 -28.69
CA GLU A 409 -9.43 -1.85 -27.62
C GLU A 409 -9.27 -0.33 -27.61
N TRP A 410 -8.62 0.24 -28.62
CA TRP A 410 -8.39 1.68 -28.74
C TRP A 410 -8.19 2.10 -30.20
N PHE A 411 -8.36 3.39 -30.45
CA PHE A 411 -8.05 4.02 -31.74
C PHE A 411 -7.70 5.48 -31.54
N THR A 412 -7.01 6.09 -32.49
CA THR A 412 -6.61 7.50 -32.43
C THR A 412 -7.23 8.28 -33.57
N LEU A 413 -8.03 9.29 -33.21
CA LEU A 413 -8.65 10.23 -34.11
C LEU A 413 -7.74 11.45 -34.32
N ARG A 414 -7.46 11.80 -35.57
CA ARG A 414 -6.88 13.10 -35.93
C ARG A 414 -7.98 14.14 -36.11
N VAL A 415 -7.85 15.27 -35.43
CA VAL A 415 -8.79 16.38 -35.44
C VAL A 415 -8.09 17.63 -35.99
N PRO A 416 -8.48 18.11 -37.19
CA PRO A 416 -7.91 19.34 -37.74
C PRO A 416 -8.20 20.54 -36.84
N SER A 417 -7.17 21.27 -36.43
CA SER A 417 -7.38 22.50 -35.63
C SER A 417 -7.62 23.75 -36.48
N GLY A 418 -7.43 23.64 -37.80
CA GLY A 418 -7.45 24.79 -38.72
C GLY A 418 -6.18 25.63 -38.70
N GLN A 419 -5.19 25.31 -37.87
CA GLN A 419 -3.87 25.93 -37.85
C GLN A 419 -2.81 24.95 -38.39
N PRO A 420 -1.91 25.37 -39.30
CA PRO A 420 -0.87 24.49 -39.83
C PRO A 420 0.00 23.88 -38.73
N GLY A 421 0.13 22.55 -38.73
CA GLY A 421 1.00 21.81 -37.79
C GLY A 421 0.46 21.67 -36.36
N ARG A 422 -0.81 21.99 -36.12
CA ARG A 422 -1.44 21.96 -34.78
C ARG A 422 -2.67 21.05 -34.71
N ASP A 423 -2.72 19.99 -35.51
CA ASP A 423 -3.81 19.03 -35.41
C ASP A 423 -3.77 18.34 -34.05
N PHE A 424 -4.95 18.05 -33.51
CA PHE A 424 -5.08 17.28 -32.28
C PHE A 424 -5.20 15.80 -32.60
N TYR A 425 -4.73 14.99 -31.66
CA TYR A 425 -4.81 13.54 -31.75
C TYR A 425 -5.43 13.03 -30.45
N MET A 426 -6.55 12.33 -30.60
CA MET A 426 -7.42 11.93 -29.51
C MET A 426 -7.53 10.41 -29.49
N THR A 427 -7.04 9.78 -28.44
CA THR A 427 -7.09 8.32 -28.27
C THR A 427 -8.36 7.92 -27.53
N PHE A 428 -9.19 7.10 -28.16
CA PHE A 428 -10.44 6.60 -27.60
C PHE A 428 -10.27 5.14 -27.18
N ILE A 429 -10.73 4.81 -25.98
CA ILE A 429 -10.77 3.45 -25.43
C ILE A 429 -12.13 2.82 -25.71
N VAL A 430 -12.13 1.62 -26.27
CA VAL A 430 -13.32 0.89 -26.72
C VAL A 430 -13.85 -0.02 -25.61
N PHE A 431 -15.17 0.02 -25.41
CA PHE A 431 -15.92 -0.80 -24.47
C PHE A 431 -16.99 -1.61 -25.21
N GLN A 432 -17.06 -2.90 -24.88
CA GLN A 432 -17.96 -3.83 -25.55
C GLN A 432 -19.39 -3.75 -24.98
N PRO A 433 -20.42 -4.13 -25.77
CA PRO A 433 -21.75 -4.37 -25.21
C PRO A 433 -21.71 -5.42 -24.10
N GLY A 434 -22.64 -5.34 -23.16
CA GLY A 434 -22.73 -6.33 -22.10
C GLY A 434 -23.67 -5.93 -20.97
N ILE A 435 -23.80 -6.85 -20.02
CA ILE A 435 -24.48 -6.60 -18.75
C ILE A 435 -23.41 -6.17 -17.75
N TYR A 436 -23.63 -5.01 -17.15
CA TYR A 436 -22.75 -4.42 -16.15
C TYR A 436 -23.48 -4.24 -14.84
N GLU A 437 -22.74 -4.31 -13.74
CA GLU A 437 -23.24 -3.95 -12.41
C GLU A 437 -22.64 -2.60 -12.04
N ILE A 438 -23.49 -1.64 -11.66
CA ILE A 438 -23.13 -0.27 -11.29
C ILE A 438 -23.74 0.07 -9.92
N GLY A 439 -23.34 1.20 -9.34
CA GLY A 439 -23.66 1.59 -7.97
C GLY A 439 -22.54 1.23 -6.99
N SER A 440 -22.78 1.46 -5.70
CA SER A 440 -21.82 1.17 -4.62
C SER A 440 -22.07 -0.22 -4.04
N TRP A 441 -21.00 -0.96 -3.78
CA TRP A 441 -21.06 -2.21 -3.00
C TRP A 441 -21.06 -1.86 -1.51
N ASP A 442 -19.88 -1.80 -0.89
CA ASP A 442 -19.69 -1.42 0.51
C ASP A 442 -18.58 -0.37 0.62
N ASP A 443 -18.68 0.66 -0.23
CA ASP A 443 -17.66 1.68 -0.34
C ASP A 443 -17.67 2.60 0.90
N PHE A 444 -16.49 3.08 1.29
CA PHE A 444 -16.37 4.03 2.39
C PHE A 444 -17.14 5.33 2.07
N GLN A 445 -17.87 5.86 3.05
CA GLN A 445 -18.67 7.10 2.90
C GLN A 445 -19.65 7.08 1.71
N ARG A 446 -20.22 5.91 1.37
CA ARG A 446 -21.25 5.80 0.31
C ARG A 446 -22.52 6.60 0.65
N ASP A 447 -23.17 7.12 -0.39
CA ASP A 447 -24.50 7.74 -0.31
C ASP A 447 -25.60 6.68 -0.54
N GLY A 448 -26.74 6.80 0.14
CA GLY A 448 -27.88 5.88 -0.04
C GLY A 448 -28.49 5.89 -1.45
N LYS A 449 -28.16 6.89 -2.28
CA LYS A 449 -28.59 6.99 -3.69
C LYS A 449 -27.69 6.19 -4.65
N GLU A 450 -26.57 5.67 -4.18
CA GLU A 450 -25.61 4.87 -4.96
C GLU A 450 -26.03 3.39 -4.99
N LEU A 451 -27.31 3.11 -5.27
CA LEU A 451 -27.86 1.75 -5.20
C LEU A 451 -27.24 0.83 -6.24
N ARG A 452 -26.84 -0.37 -5.80
CA ARG A 452 -26.34 -1.42 -6.68
C ARG A 452 -27.45 -1.96 -7.57
N HIS A 453 -27.23 -1.99 -8.89
CA HIS A 453 -28.18 -2.55 -9.86
C HIS A 453 -27.48 -2.96 -11.15
N LYS A 454 -28.16 -3.78 -11.96
CA LYS A 454 -27.65 -4.23 -13.25
C LYS A 454 -28.20 -3.37 -14.38
N ILE A 455 -27.37 -3.15 -15.39
CA ILE A 455 -27.73 -2.46 -16.62
C ILE A 455 -27.19 -3.23 -17.81
N THR A 456 -27.86 -3.12 -18.96
CA THR A 456 -27.35 -3.60 -20.24
C THR A 456 -26.92 -2.40 -21.06
N ILE A 457 -25.66 -2.36 -21.48
CA ILE A 457 -25.23 -1.49 -22.57
C ILE A 457 -25.28 -2.32 -23.85
N SER A 458 -26.24 -2.02 -24.73
CA SER A 458 -26.52 -2.83 -25.93
C SER A 458 -25.55 -2.54 -27.08
N ARG A 459 -24.79 -1.45 -26.97
CA ARG A 459 -23.94 -0.88 -28.01
C ARG A 459 -22.48 -0.92 -27.62
N ARG A 460 -21.61 -1.01 -28.62
CA ARG A 460 -20.18 -0.73 -28.45
C ARG A 460 -20.03 0.79 -28.37
N PHE A 461 -19.24 1.27 -27.44
CA PHE A 461 -18.91 2.69 -27.37
C PHE A 461 -17.44 2.87 -27.10
N ALA A 462 -16.92 4.06 -27.36
CA ALA A 462 -15.57 4.42 -27.00
C ALA A 462 -15.55 5.76 -26.27
N LEU A 463 -14.67 5.87 -25.29
CA LEU A 463 -14.53 7.05 -24.42
C LEU A 463 -13.12 7.61 -24.59
N LEU A 464 -12.97 8.93 -24.63
CA LEU A 464 -11.64 9.56 -24.70
C LEU A 464 -10.79 9.10 -23.50
N ASP A 465 -9.51 8.77 -23.73
CA ASP A 465 -8.60 8.23 -22.71
C ASP A 465 -8.30 9.22 -21.58
N ARG A 466 -8.47 10.51 -21.85
CA ARG A 466 -8.29 11.62 -20.89
C ARG A 466 -9.43 12.64 -20.96
N GLU A 467 -9.41 13.60 -20.05
CA GLU A 467 -10.18 14.84 -20.18
C GLU A 467 -9.65 15.64 -21.38
N ILE A 468 -10.51 16.45 -21.99
CA ILE A 468 -10.05 17.39 -23.01
C ILE A 468 -9.19 18.49 -22.39
N SER A 469 -8.18 18.93 -23.12
CA SER A 469 -7.32 20.04 -22.73
C SER A 469 -7.95 21.39 -23.02
N PHE A 470 -7.43 22.43 -22.38
CA PHE A 470 -7.78 23.82 -22.70
C PHE A 470 -7.54 24.16 -24.16
N GLU A 471 -6.43 23.72 -24.75
CA GLU A 471 -6.10 24.01 -26.15
C GLU A 471 -7.17 23.45 -27.11
N GLU A 472 -7.61 22.22 -26.87
CA GLU A 472 -8.65 21.57 -27.67
C GLU A 472 -9.99 22.29 -27.50
N LEU A 473 -10.38 22.62 -26.27
CA LEU A 473 -11.62 23.34 -25.99
C LEU A 473 -11.61 24.75 -26.62
N ALA A 474 -10.46 25.43 -26.58
CA ALA A 474 -10.25 26.74 -27.16
C ALA A 474 -10.33 26.73 -28.70
N ALA A 475 -10.02 25.60 -29.36
CA ALA A 475 -10.19 25.46 -30.81
C ALA A 475 -11.67 25.49 -31.23
N CYS A 476 -12.57 25.02 -30.37
CA CYS A 476 -14.02 25.03 -30.61
C CYS A 476 -14.69 26.35 -30.17
N ASN A 477 -14.23 26.98 -29.08
CA ASN A 477 -14.96 28.08 -28.44
C ASN A 477 -14.06 29.29 -28.12
N ARG A 478 -14.31 30.42 -28.82
CA ARG A 478 -13.57 31.67 -28.67
C ARG A 478 -13.66 32.30 -27.27
N LYS A 479 -14.71 32.02 -26.48
CA LYS A 479 -14.79 32.48 -25.08
C LYS A 479 -13.76 31.78 -24.21
N HIS A 480 -13.51 30.49 -24.45
CA HIS A 480 -12.48 29.73 -23.74
C HIS A 480 -11.06 30.15 -24.14
N GLN A 481 -10.87 30.64 -25.37
CA GLN A 481 -9.61 31.29 -25.76
C GLN A 481 -9.26 32.52 -24.89
N GLN A 482 -10.26 33.23 -24.37
CA GLN A 482 -10.06 34.44 -23.55
C GLN A 482 -9.82 34.14 -22.07
N SER A 483 -10.23 32.97 -21.57
CA SER A 483 -10.12 32.58 -20.16
C SER A 483 -8.88 31.74 -19.83
N MET A 484 -8.18 31.19 -20.83
CA MET A 484 -6.96 30.35 -20.64
C MET A 484 -5.86 31.03 -19.80
N ALA A 485 -5.69 32.35 -19.94
CA ALA A 485 -4.71 33.11 -19.16
C ALA A 485 -5.07 33.26 -17.68
N MET A 486 -6.34 33.05 -17.29
CA MET A 486 -6.81 33.22 -15.91
C MET A 486 -6.60 31.98 -15.03
N TYR A 487 -6.43 30.79 -15.62
CA TYR A 487 -6.44 29.53 -14.86
C TYR A 487 -5.06 28.93 -14.63
N THR A 488 -4.30 28.61 -15.69
CA THR A 488 -2.99 27.94 -15.52
C THR A 488 -1.91 28.49 -16.45
N GLY A 489 -2.28 29.11 -17.58
CA GLY A 489 -1.34 29.49 -18.64
C GLY A 489 -0.72 28.31 -19.40
N ASN A 490 -1.01 27.06 -19.04
CA ASN A 490 -0.55 25.85 -19.73
C ASN A 490 -1.68 25.30 -20.63
N PRO A 491 -1.53 25.29 -21.96
CA PRO A 491 -2.55 24.81 -22.90
C PRO A 491 -2.92 23.33 -22.72
N ALA A 492 -2.01 22.50 -22.21
CA ALA A 492 -2.22 21.07 -21.97
C ALA A 492 -2.97 20.76 -20.67
N THR A 493 -3.19 21.74 -19.80
CA THR A 493 -4.07 21.59 -18.63
C THR A 493 -5.45 21.11 -19.10
N ALA A 494 -6.07 20.17 -18.37
CA ALA A 494 -7.46 19.80 -18.60
C ALA A 494 -8.34 21.06 -18.63
N GLY A 495 -9.40 21.08 -19.44
CA GLY A 495 -10.22 22.28 -19.69
C GLY A 495 -11.39 22.44 -18.71
N PRO A 496 -11.24 23.12 -17.56
CA PRO A 496 -12.31 23.41 -16.63
C PRO A 496 -13.23 24.52 -17.13
N GLY A 497 -14.30 24.75 -16.37
CA GLY A 497 -15.15 25.91 -16.53
C GLY A 497 -16.07 25.77 -17.74
N THR A 498 -16.41 24.53 -18.09
CA THR A 498 -17.31 24.22 -19.19
C THR A 498 -18.74 24.13 -18.69
N MET A 499 -19.67 24.85 -19.33
CA MET A 499 -21.09 24.54 -19.17
C MET A 499 -21.41 23.19 -19.82
N TRP A 500 -22.48 22.55 -19.37
CA TRP A 500 -23.00 21.36 -20.06
C TRP A 500 -23.30 21.67 -21.55
N TYR A 501 -23.82 22.87 -21.83
CA TYR A 501 -24.08 23.34 -23.20
C TYR A 501 -22.81 23.53 -24.03
N ASP A 502 -21.71 24.02 -23.42
CA ASP A 502 -20.42 24.13 -24.11
C ASP A 502 -19.87 22.75 -24.45
N SER A 503 -20.09 21.79 -23.55
CA SER A 503 -19.68 20.40 -23.72
C SER A 503 -20.39 19.72 -24.89
N VAL A 504 -21.69 19.95 -25.02
CA VAL A 504 -22.48 19.49 -26.18
C VAL A 504 -22.01 20.16 -27.48
N LYS A 505 -21.74 21.46 -27.47
CA LYS A 505 -21.20 22.18 -28.64
C LYS A 505 -19.85 21.63 -29.07
N PHE A 506 -18.98 21.29 -28.11
CA PHE A 506 -17.71 20.64 -28.38
C PHE A 506 -17.89 19.28 -29.06
N CYS A 507 -18.78 18.42 -28.55
CA CYS A 507 -19.08 17.13 -29.17
C CYS A 507 -19.63 17.27 -30.61
N ARG A 508 -20.48 18.26 -30.88
CA ARG A 508 -20.94 18.58 -32.24
C ARG A 508 -19.79 19.02 -33.14
N TRP A 509 -18.93 19.92 -32.66
CA TRP A 509 -17.75 20.38 -33.39
C TRP A 509 -16.82 19.21 -33.71
N LEU A 510 -16.56 18.32 -32.76
CA LEU A 510 -15.73 17.13 -32.93
C LEU A 510 -16.32 16.19 -33.99
N THR A 511 -17.64 16.00 -33.98
CA THR A 511 -18.37 15.24 -35.03
C THR A 511 -18.13 15.83 -36.42
N THR A 512 -18.20 17.16 -36.57
CA THR A 512 -17.90 17.84 -37.84
C THR A 512 -16.43 17.67 -38.25
N GLN A 513 -15.48 17.82 -37.31
CA GLN A 513 -14.05 17.65 -37.60
C GLN A 513 -13.69 16.21 -37.99
N ALA A 514 -14.41 15.23 -37.46
CA ALA A 514 -14.27 13.83 -37.83
C ALA A 514 -14.90 13.49 -39.19
N GLY A 515 -15.52 14.45 -39.89
CA GLY A 515 -16.11 14.25 -41.21
C GLY A 515 -17.48 13.54 -41.20
N ILE A 516 -18.16 13.49 -40.05
CA ILE A 516 -19.50 12.89 -39.92
C ILE A 516 -20.56 13.96 -40.29
N SER A 517 -21.48 13.64 -41.22
CA SER A 517 -22.36 14.61 -41.90
C SER A 517 -23.48 15.21 -41.04
N GLY A 518 -23.94 16.43 -41.36
CA GLY A 518 -24.86 17.26 -40.57
C GLY A 518 -26.28 16.75 -40.29
N ASP A 519 -26.81 15.80 -41.06
CA ASP A 519 -28.10 15.13 -40.76
C ASP A 519 -27.97 14.04 -39.67
N SER A 520 -26.75 13.87 -39.16
CA SER A 520 -26.32 12.90 -38.15
C SER A 520 -25.57 13.65 -37.04
N HIS A 521 -26.26 14.50 -36.26
CA HIS A 521 -25.70 15.04 -35.02
C HIS A 521 -26.52 14.59 -33.80
N ALA A 522 -25.81 14.35 -32.69
CA ALA A 522 -26.40 13.76 -31.48
C ALA A 522 -27.27 14.76 -30.73
N TYR A 523 -27.12 16.03 -31.06
CA TYR A 523 -27.81 17.15 -30.46
C TYR A 523 -28.39 18.01 -31.58
N ASP A 524 -29.41 18.84 -31.28
CA ASP A 524 -29.93 19.79 -32.28
C ASP A 524 -28.90 20.90 -32.60
N SER A 525 -29.19 21.76 -33.58
CA SER A 525 -28.24 22.77 -34.06
C SER A 525 -27.80 23.76 -32.97
N ALA A 526 -26.65 24.41 -33.17
CA ALA A 526 -26.09 25.38 -32.22
C ALA A 526 -27.04 26.56 -31.94
N ASP A 527 -27.90 26.90 -32.90
CA ASP A 527 -28.90 27.97 -32.80
C ASP A 527 -30.08 27.58 -31.91
N VAL A 528 -30.42 26.29 -31.82
CA VAL A 528 -31.40 25.75 -30.87
C VAL A 528 -30.76 25.66 -29.49
N LEU A 529 -29.50 25.23 -29.40
CA LEU A 529 -28.68 25.15 -28.17
C LEU A 529 -28.32 26.51 -27.52
N ASP A 530 -28.96 27.61 -27.91
CA ASP A 530 -28.74 28.91 -27.28
C ASP A 530 -29.35 28.95 -25.88
N VAL A 531 -28.49 29.16 -24.87
CA VAL A 531 -28.88 29.26 -23.46
C VAL A 531 -29.92 30.37 -23.24
N GLN A 532 -29.94 31.39 -24.11
CA GLN A 532 -30.94 32.47 -24.05
C GLN A 532 -32.35 32.03 -24.49
N GLN A 533 -32.46 30.98 -25.33
CA GLN A 533 -33.73 30.43 -25.82
C GLN A 533 -34.36 29.41 -24.85
N TYR A 534 -33.60 28.97 -23.84
CA TYR A 534 -34.11 28.18 -22.71
C TYR A 534 -34.09 29.01 -21.43
N PRO A 535 -34.97 30.03 -21.31
CA PRO A 535 -35.10 30.79 -20.07
C PRO A 535 -35.46 29.83 -18.92
N ARG A 536 -34.90 30.09 -17.73
CA ARG A 536 -35.25 29.36 -16.50
C ARG A 536 -36.77 29.27 -16.39
N ASP A 537 -37.33 28.06 -16.28
CA ASP A 537 -38.76 27.90 -16.05
C ASP A 537 -39.13 28.61 -14.74
N VAL A 538 -40.12 29.51 -14.82
CA VAL A 538 -40.66 30.27 -13.67
C VAL A 538 -41.22 29.32 -12.59
N VAL A 539 -41.49 28.06 -12.97
CA VAL A 539 -41.99 26.99 -12.11
C VAL A 539 -40.83 26.08 -11.68
N ALA A 540 -40.13 26.51 -10.63
CA ALA A 540 -39.35 25.70 -9.68
C ALA A 540 -38.37 24.63 -10.22
N THR A 541 -37.91 24.70 -11.47
CA THR A 541 -36.89 23.78 -12.00
C THR A 541 -35.80 24.55 -12.77
N TRP A 542 -34.54 24.21 -12.51
CA TRP A 542 -33.35 24.91 -13.02
C TRP A 542 -32.96 24.47 -14.45
N ALA A 543 -33.91 23.95 -15.23
CA ALA A 543 -33.65 23.16 -16.43
C ALA A 543 -34.84 23.13 -17.41
N PRO A 544 -34.63 23.20 -18.73
CA PRO A 544 -35.72 23.03 -19.70
C PRO A 544 -36.19 21.57 -19.80
N LYS A 545 -37.51 21.36 -19.79
CA LYS A 545 -38.16 20.03 -19.75
C LYS A 545 -38.01 19.18 -21.01
N ASP A 546 -37.89 19.81 -22.18
CA ASP A 546 -38.00 19.14 -23.48
C ASP A 546 -36.68 19.17 -24.27
N TRP A 547 -35.60 18.64 -23.67
CA TRP A 547 -34.30 18.54 -24.36
C TRP A 547 -34.14 17.20 -25.12
N PRO A 548 -33.72 17.20 -26.41
CA PRO A 548 -33.59 15.98 -27.20
C PRO A 548 -32.53 15.00 -26.67
N VAL A 549 -32.88 13.71 -26.71
CA VAL A 549 -31.99 12.55 -26.51
C VAL A 549 -31.19 12.29 -27.80
N PRO A 550 -29.95 11.77 -27.75
CA PRO A 550 -29.16 11.49 -28.95
C PRO A 550 -29.90 10.56 -29.89
N ARG A 551 -29.98 10.95 -31.16
CA ARG A 551 -30.84 10.28 -32.13
C ARG A 551 -30.17 9.05 -32.78
N ARG A 552 -28.84 8.93 -32.75
CA ARG A 552 -28.07 7.94 -33.54
C ARG A 552 -26.77 7.44 -32.90
N ASN A 553 -26.26 6.34 -33.45
CA ASN A 553 -25.18 5.49 -32.94
C ASN A 553 -23.78 5.77 -33.54
N GLU A 554 -23.52 6.90 -34.19
CA GLU A 554 -22.26 7.10 -34.94
C GLU A 554 -21.61 8.47 -34.71
N GLU A 555 -21.91 9.15 -33.60
CA GLU A 555 -21.57 10.55 -33.38
C GLU A 555 -20.90 10.77 -32.03
N TYR A 556 -20.09 11.83 -31.92
CA TYR A 556 -19.48 12.21 -30.66
C TYR A 556 -20.51 12.91 -29.76
N ARG A 557 -20.52 12.51 -28.49
CA ARG A 557 -21.48 12.96 -27.48
C ARG A 557 -20.90 12.85 -26.08
N LEU A 558 -21.60 13.40 -25.09
CA LEU A 558 -21.30 13.08 -23.69
C LEU A 558 -21.68 11.63 -23.39
N PRO A 559 -20.95 10.93 -22.52
CA PRO A 559 -21.34 9.61 -22.07
C PRO A 559 -22.65 9.69 -21.29
N THR A 560 -23.44 8.61 -21.34
CA THR A 560 -24.45 8.46 -20.30
C THR A 560 -23.76 8.21 -18.96
N GLU A 561 -24.44 8.52 -17.86
CA GLU A 561 -23.95 8.24 -16.51
C GLU A 561 -23.56 6.76 -16.36
N ALA A 562 -24.37 5.88 -16.93
CA ALA A 562 -24.12 4.45 -16.99
C ALA A 562 -22.87 4.09 -17.79
N GLU A 563 -22.71 4.63 -19.00
CA GLU A 563 -21.51 4.40 -19.82
C GLU A 563 -20.25 4.90 -19.11
N TRP A 564 -20.32 6.06 -18.45
CA TRP A 564 -19.23 6.61 -17.66
C TRP A 564 -18.83 5.68 -16.50
N GLU A 565 -19.81 5.22 -15.70
CA GLU A 565 -19.50 4.34 -14.57
C GLU A 565 -19.02 2.96 -15.03
N CYS A 566 -19.59 2.41 -16.10
CA CYS A 566 -19.10 1.17 -16.71
C CYS A 566 -17.64 1.29 -17.16
N ALA A 567 -17.30 2.39 -17.83
CA ALA A 567 -15.94 2.66 -18.28
C ALA A 567 -14.98 2.87 -17.10
N CYS A 568 -15.38 3.65 -16.10
CA CYS A 568 -14.62 3.88 -14.88
C CYS A 568 -14.35 2.56 -14.14
N ARG A 569 -15.40 1.77 -13.86
CA ARG A 569 -15.29 0.52 -13.11
C ARG A 569 -14.58 -0.58 -13.88
N SER A 570 -14.80 -0.67 -15.19
CA SER A 570 -14.19 -1.75 -15.98
C SER A 570 -14.48 -3.14 -15.40
N SER A 571 -15.70 -3.35 -14.90
CA SER A 571 -16.18 -4.57 -14.21
C SER A 571 -15.62 -4.82 -12.80
N VAL A 572 -14.82 -3.91 -12.21
CA VAL A 572 -14.37 -4.04 -10.82
C VAL A 572 -15.45 -3.62 -9.81
N ARG A 573 -15.47 -4.32 -8.67
CA ARG A 573 -16.46 -4.16 -7.59
C ARG A 573 -15.98 -3.28 -6.43
N THR A 574 -14.84 -2.62 -6.61
CA THR A 574 -14.17 -1.79 -5.60
C THR A 574 -14.55 -0.31 -5.72
N ALA A 575 -14.17 0.48 -4.72
CA ALA A 575 -14.47 1.91 -4.66
C ALA A 575 -13.81 2.70 -5.81
N PHE A 576 -12.65 2.25 -6.28
CA PHE A 576 -11.92 2.82 -7.42
C PHE A 576 -11.58 1.72 -8.43
N SER A 577 -11.28 2.11 -9.68
CA SER A 577 -10.89 1.22 -10.77
C SER A 577 -9.61 0.41 -10.49
N PHE A 578 -8.76 0.90 -9.58
CA PHE A 578 -7.56 0.21 -9.13
C PHE A 578 -7.76 -0.62 -7.86
N GLY A 579 -8.82 -0.42 -7.07
CA GLY A 579 -8.96 -1.10 -5.77
C GLY A 579 -9.81 -0.31 -4.78
N GLY A 580 -9.82 -0.76 -3.53
CA GLY A 580 -10.52 -0.13 -2.41
C GLY A 580 -9.63 0.73 -1.51
N ASP A 581 -8.30 0.53 -1.54
CA ASP A 581 -7.38 1.26 -0.67
C ASP A 581 -7.19 2.72 -1.12
N LYS A 582 -7.86 3.63 -0.41
CA LYS A 582 -7.81 5.09 -0.68
C LYS A 582 -6.41 5.68 -0.54
N GLU A 583 -5.50 5.05 0.21
CA GLU A 583 -4.13 5.57 0.40
C GLU A 583 -3.33 5.54 -0.91
N LEU A 584 -3.79 4.73 -1.88
CA LEU A 584 -3.21 4.61 -3.22
C LEU A 584 -3.82 5.59 -4.23
N LEU A 585 -4.89 6.31 -3.89
CA LEU A 585 -5.60 7.23 -4.80
C LEU A 585 -4.69 8.30 -5.40
N LYS A 586 -3.72 8.78 -4.62
CA LYS A 586 -2.73 9.79 -5.05
C LYS A 586 -1.91 9.43 -6.29
N HIS A 587 -1.85 8.14 -6.65
CA HIS A 587 -1.15 7.67 -7.84
C HIS A 587 -2.01 7.67 -9.11
N TYR A 588 -3.33 7.87 -8.97
CA TYR A 588 -4.31 7.77 -10.06
C TYR A 588 -5.20 9.02 -10.21
N ALA A 589 -5.19 9.93 -9.23
CA ALA A 589 -6.07 11.09 -9.20
C ALA A 589 -5.40 12.33 -8.62
N TRP A 590 -5.75 13.49 -9.18
CA TRP A 590 -5.56 14.79 -8.56
C TRP A 590 -6.80 15.15 -7.74
N PHE A 591 -6.65 15.28 -6.43
CA PHE A 591 -7.73 15.59 -5.49
C PHE A 591 -7.22 16.49 -4.37
N ALA A 592 -8.05 16.84 -3.38
CA ALA A 592 -7.74 17.91 -2.42
C ALA A 592 -6.39 17.76 -1.69
N GLU A 593 -5.92 16.53 -1.47
CA GLU A 593 -4.72 16.25 -0.70
C GLU A 593 -3.42 16.36 -1.51
N ASN A 594 -3.44 16.12 -2.83
CA ASN A 594 -2.23 16.13 -3.67
C ASN A 594 -2.24 17.16 -4.81
N SER A 595 -3.38 17.77 -5.15
CA SER A 595 -3.49 18.66 -6.31
C SER A 595 -2.87 20.04 -6.11
N GLY A 596 -2.57 20.44 -4.86
CA GLY A 596 -2.20 21.82 -4.57
C GLY A 596 -3.35 22.82 -4.78
N LYS A 597 -4.60 22.34 -4.82
CA LYS A 597 -5.82 23.11 -5.08
C LYS A 597 -5.86 23.76 -6.46
N VAL A 598 -5.32 23.07 -7.46
CA VAL A 598 -5.33 23.50 -8.87
C VAL A 598 -5.61 22.33 -9.80
N VAL A 599 -6.13 22.63 -11.00
CA VAL A 599 -6.28 21.68 -12.10
C VAL A 599 -4.92 21.38 -12.73
N HIS A 600 -4.72 20.15 -13.21
CA HIS A 600 -3.47 19.68 -13.81
C HIS A 600 -3.64 19.32 -15.29
N PRO A 601 -2.55 19.26 -16.07
CA PRO A 601 -2.53 18.55 -17.33
C PRO A 601 -3.01 17.11 -17.16
N SER A 602 -3.78 16.62 -18.13
CA SER A 602 -4.23 15.24 -18.12
C SER A 602 -3.06 14.29 -18.39
N LYS A 603 -3.25 13.01 -18.05
CA LYS A 603 -2.25 11.93 -18.23
C LYS A 603 -0.95 12.11 -17.43
N GLN A 604 -0.97 12.90 -16.35
CA GLN A 604 0.19 13.07 -15.46
C GLN A 604 0.32 11.97 -14.40
N LEU A 605 -0.78 11.27 -14.10
CA LEU A 605 -0.84 10.15 -13.15
C LEU A 605 -1.10 8.82 -13.87
N ARG A 606 -1.05 7.70 -13.15
CA ARG A 606 -1.18 6.35 -13.73
C ARG A 606 -2.56 6.16 -14.39
N PRO A 607 -2.62 5.46 -15.54
CA PRO A 607 -3.90 5.06 -16.11
C PRO A 607 -4.59 3.99 -15.25
N SER A 608 -5.89 3.82 -15.45
CA SER A 608 -6.65 2.68 -14.95
C SER A 608 -6.29 1.39 -15.71
N GLN A 609 -6.81 0.25 -15.24
CA GLN A 609 -6.65 -1.05 -15.89
C GLN A 609 -7.30 -1.15 -17.28
N ARG A 610 -8.06 -0.13 -17.72
CA ARG A 610 -8.56 0.00 -19.09
C ARG A 610 -7.87 1.08 -19.90
N GLY A 611 -6.87 1.75 -19.34
CA GLY A 611 -6.15 2.82 -20.04
C GLY A 611 -6.83 4.18 -19.95
N LEU A 612 -7.75 4.40 -19.02
CA LEU A 612 -8.33 5.72 -18.77
C LEU A 612 -7.48 6.49 -17.75
N PHE A 613 -7.15 7.73 -18.05
CA PHE A 613 -6.44 8.64 -17.17
C PHE A 613 -7.43 9.57 -16.46
N ASP A 614 -7.09 10.00 -15.25
CA ASP A 614 -7.80 11.04 -14.48
C ASP A 614 -9.27 10.71 -14.14
N ILE A 615 -9.73 9.47 -14.34
CA ILE A 615 -11.14 9.07 -14.15
C ILE A 615 -11.64 9.14 -12.67
N HIS A 616 -10.72 9.39 -11.74
CA HIS A 616 -10.96 9.50 -10.29
C HIS A 616 -10.58 10.88 -9.72
N GLY A 617 -10.37 11.90 -10.54
CA GLY A 617 -10.05 13.25 -10.03
C GLY A 617 -9.80 14.25 -11.14
N ASN A 618 -9.01 15.27 -10.85
CA ASN A 618 -8.74 16.43 -11.70
C ASN A 618 -10.01 17.28 -11.95
N LEU A 619 -10.93 16.89 -12.83
CA LEU A 619 -12.21 17.56 -13.04
C LEU A 619 -13.39 16.59 -12.95
N PHE A 620 -14.51 17.10 -12.44
CA PHE A 620 -15.77 16.41 -12.59
C PHE A 620 -16.18 16.42 -14.06
N GLU A 621 -16.65 15.28 -14.56
CA GLU A 621 -16.97 15.12 -15.98
C GLU A 621 -18.48 15.13 -16.22
N TRP A 622 -18.94 16.01 -17.12
CA TRP A 622 -20.34 16.10 -17.50
C TRP A 622 -20.84 14.83 -18.18
N CYS A 623 -21.99 14.33 -17.71
CA CYS A 623 -22.74 13.25 -18.34
C CYS A 623 -23.99 13.79 -19.06
N GLN A 624 -24.56 12.98 -19.95
CA GLN A 624 -25.81 13.26 -20.67
C GLN A 624 -27.00 13.43 -19.70
N ASP A 625 -27.02 12.65 -18.62
CA ASP A 625 -28.20 12.33 -17.82
C ASP A 625 -28.68 13.50 -16.95
N TRP A 626 -29.99 13.59 -16.77
CA TRP A 626 -30.56 14.36 -15.66
C TRP A 626 -30.46 13.55 -14.37
N MET A 627 -30.08 14.22 -13.29
CA MET A 627 -30.03 13.63 -11.96
C MET A 627 -31.42 13.20 -11.50
N GLY A 628 -31.52 11.97 -11.01
CA GLY A 628 -32.73 11.39 -10.47
C GLY A 628 -32.45 10.07 -9.76
N PRO A 629 -33.46 9.48 -9.09
CA PRO A 629 -33.33 8.14 -8.53
C PRO A 629 -33.03 7.14 -9.65
N TYR A 630 -32.25 6.09 -9.34
CA TYR A 630 -32.16 4.95 -10.24
C TYR A 630 -33.54 4.32 -10.38
N ALA A 631 -33.86 3.88 -11.59
CA ALA A 631 -35.13 3.23 -11.85
C ALA A 631 -35.19 1.88 -11.12
N THR A 632 -36.39 1.47 -10.72
CA THR A 632 -36.60 0.35 -9.79
C THR A 632 -36.72 -1.02 -10.47
N GLU A 633 -36.57 -1.08 -11.79
CA GLU A 633 -36.62 -2.34 -12.55
C GLU A 633 -35.30 -3.12 -12.36
N ASP A 634 -35.36 -4.45 -12.43
CA ASP A 634 -34.20 -5.31 -12.13
C ASP A 634 -33.05 -5.18 -13.15
N LEU A 635 -33.35 -4.78 -14.39
CA LEU A 635 -32.38 -4.60 -15.47
C LEU A 635 -32.86 -3.54 -16.47
N HIS A 636 -32.04 -2.50 -16.69
CA HIS A 636 -32.34 -1.42 -17.63
C HIS A 636 -31.42 -1.49 -18.85
N VAL A 637 -31.99 -1.36 -20.06
CA VAL A 637 -31.23 -1.32 -21.31
C VAL A 637 -30.94 0.12 -21.69
N ASP A 638 -29.66 0.44 -21.91
CA ASP A 638 -29.14 1.75 -22.30
C ASP A 638 -29.76 2.92 -21.52
N PRO A 639 -29.66 2.94 -20.17
CA PRO A 639 -30.26 4.01 -19.37
C PRO A 639 -29.67 5.38 -19.72
N ILE A 640 -30.56 6.37 -19.78
CA ILE A 640 -30.27 7.78 -20.14
C ILE A 640 -30.69 8.77 -19.03
N GLY A 641 -30.89 8.25 -17.82
CA GLY A 641 -31.24 9.02 -16.63
C GLY A 641 -32.71 9.43 -16.58
N ALA A 642 -33.03 10.36 -15.69
CA ALA A 642 -34.38 10.86 -15.54
C ALA A 642 -34.80 11.75 -16.73
N LYS A 643 -36.12 11.89 -16.96
CA LYS A 643 -36.63 12.82 -17.98
C LYS A 643 -36.34 14.28 -17.63
N THR A 644 -36.38 14.61 -16.34
CA THR A 644 -36.09 15.92 -15.76
C THR A 644 -35.41 15.75 -14.41
N GLY A 645 -34.66 16.75 -13.96
CA GLY A 645 -33.95 16.70 -12.69
C GLY A 645 -33.47 18.07 -12.23
N PRO A 646 -32.93 18.17 -11.01
CA PRO A 646 -32.39 19.43 -10.48
C PRO A 646 -31.14 19.91 -11.24
N GLY A 647 -30.42 19.01 -11.90
CA GLY A 647 -29.20 19.31 -12.64
C GLY A 647 -28.75 18.12 -13.49
N ARG A 648 -27.75 18.34 -14.34
CA ARG A 648 -27.10 17.28 -15.11
C ARG A 648 -26.07 16.57 -14.24
N VAL A 649 -25.88 15.28 -14.49
CA VAL A 649 -24.96 14.45 -13.71
C VAL A 649 -23.50 14.83 -13.99
N LEU A 650 -22.70 14.83 -12.92
CA LEU A 650 -21.24 14.95 -12.93
C LEU A 650 -20.64 13.75 -12.18
N ARG A 651 -19.53 13.21 -12.69
CA ARG A 651 -18.83 12.03 -12.17
C ARG A 651 -17.32 12.27 -12.01
N GLY A 652 -16.63 11.40 -11.28
CA GLY A 652 -15.16 11.33 -11.25
C GLY A 652 -14.46 12.01 -10.08
N GLY A 653 -15.07 13.03 -9.46
CA GLY A 653 -14.37 13.86 -8.47
C GLY A 653 -13.58 14.97 -9.15
N CYS A 654 -12.86 15.78 -8.39
CA CYS A 654 -12.02 16.85 -8.93
C CYS A 654 -10.84 17.18 -8.00
N TRP A 655 -9.97 18.07 -8.45
CA TRP A 655 -8.78 18.52 -7.73
C TRP A 655 -9.07 19.08 -6.33
N GLY A 656 -10.30 19.53 -6.06
CA GLY A 656 -10.68 20.23 -4.83
C GLY A 656 -11.47 19.41 -3.81
N VAL A 657 -11.74 18.13 -4.06
CA VAL A 657 -12.61 17.28 -3.21
C VAL A 657 -11.86 16.18 -2.46
N LEU A 658 -12.51 15.66 -1.41
CA LEU A 658 -12.02 14.54 -0.62
C LEU A 658 -12.10 13.21 -1.40
N PRO A 659 -11.31 12.17 -1.04
CA PRO A 659 -11.32 10.86 -1.70
C PRO A 659 -12.70 10.22 -1.90
N ALA A 660 -13.66 10.48 -1.00
CA ALA A 660 -15.00 9.92 -1.10
C ALA A 660 -15.78 10.39 -2.35
N PHE A 661 -15.43 11.55 -2.90
CA PHE A 661 -16.04 12.09 -4.14
C PHE A 661 -15.36 11.57 -5.41
N CYS A 662 -14.23 10.88 -5.27
CA CYS A 662 -13.44 10.31 -6.36
C CYS A 662 -13.83 8.85 -6.68
N ARG A 663 -14.74 8.25 -5.89
CA ARG A 663 -15.19 6.86 -6.05
C ARG A 663 -15.94 6.69 -7.36
N SER A 664 -15.84 5.49 -7.95
CA SER A 664 -16.50 5.13 -9.22
C SER A 664 -18.02 5.33 -9.18
N SER A 665 -18.64 5.11 -8.03
CA SER A 665 -20.09 5.22 -7.79
C SER A 665 -20.54 6.64 -7.41
N ASN A 666 -19.62 7.55 -7.09
CA ASN A 666 -20.01 8.88 -6.64
C ASN A 666 -20.63 9.67 -7.79
N ARG A 667 -21.76 10.29 -7.51
CA ARG A 667 -22.52 11.10 -8.46
C ARG A 667 -22.95 12.41 -7.82
N ILE A 668 -22.67 13.52 -8.48
CA ILE A 668 -23.18 14.83 -8.12
C ILE A 668 -23.97 15.42 -9.29
N ASN A 669 -24.58 16.58 -9.10
CA ASN A 669 -25.26 17.27 -10.18
C ASN A 669 -25.08 18.78 -10.06
N MET A 670 -25.12 19.43 -11.21
CA MET A 670 -25.07 20.87 -11.32
C MET A 670 -26.06 21.35 -12.39
N PRO A 671 -26.60 22.58 -12.26
CA PRO A 671 -27.41 23.17 -13.33
C PRO A 671 -26.61 23.20 -14.64
N PRO A 672 -27.21 22.93 -15.80
CA PRO A 672 -26.49 22.83 -17.08
C PRO A 672 -25.81 24.14 -17.52
N SER A 673 -26.16 25.27 -16.89
CA SER A 673 -25.63 26.60 -17.15
C SER A 673 -24.51 27.04 -16.19
N THR A 674 -24.12 26.21 -15.21
CA THR A 674 -22.93 26.50 -14.39
C THR A 674 -21.68 26.15 -15.16
N ASN A 675 -20.59 26.84 -14.84
CA ASN A 675 -19.29 26.70 -15.49
C ASN A 675 -18.16 26.80 -14.47
N PHE A 676 -18.30 26.05 -13.38
CA PHE A 676 -17.34 26.07 -12.30
C PHE A 676 -15.99 25.49 -12.75
N ILE A 677 -14.93 25.95 -12.10
CA ILE A 677 -13.54 25.65 -12.43
C ILE A 677 -13.11 24.20 -12.13
N PHE A 678 -14.07 23.37 -11.71
CA PHE A 678 -13.90 21.95 -11.44
C PHE A 678 -14.74 21.08 -12.38
N GLU A 679 -15.47 21.66 -13.34
CA GLU A 679 -16.31 20.96 -14.32
C GLU A 679 -15.56 20.87 -15.66
N GLY A 680 -15.46 19.67 -16.23
CA GLY A 680 -14.77 19.35 -17.48
C GLY A 680 -15.55 18.36 -18.34
N ILE A 681 -14.87 17.84 -19.38
CA ILE A 681 -15.51 17.05 -20.45
C ILE A 681 -14.64 15.86 -20.85
N ARG A 682 -15.30 14.71 -21.02
CA ARG A 682 -14.77 13.52 -21.68
C ARG A 682 -15.75 13.03 -22.75
N PRO A 683 -15.48 13.29 -24.05
CA PRO A 683 -16.35 12.83 -25.12
C PRO A 683 -16.36 11.31 -25.25
N CYS A 684 -17.48 10.78 -25.74
CA CYS A 684 -17.62 9.40 -26.16
C CYS A 684 -18.22 9.32 -27.57
N ILE A 685 -18.14 8.15 -28.20
CA ILE A 685 -18.75 7.84 -29.49
C ILE A 685 -19.32 6.44 -29.46
N THR A 686 -20.49 6.23 -30.05
CA THR A 686 -21.02 4.89 -30.28
C THR A 686 -20.37 4.31 -31.54
N LEU A 687 -20.00 3.02 -31.50
CA LEU A 687 -19.34 2.32 -32.58
C LEU A 687 -20.27 1.26 -33.20
N PRO A 688 -20.13 0.97 -34.50
CA PRO A 688 -20.94 -0.04 -35.16
C PRO A 688 -20.70 -1.44 -34.57
N LEU A 689 -21.78 -2.22 -34.45
CA LEU A 689 -21.74 -3.66 -34.18
C LEU A 689 -21.67 -4.42 -35.51
N ASP A 690 -20.85 -5.47 -35.56
CA ASP A 690 -20.96 -6.40 -36.67
C ASP A 690 -22.27 -7.20 -36.57
N LYS A 691 -22.77 -7.71 -37.70
CA LYS A 691 -24.06 -8.41 -37.76
C LYS A 691 -24.12 -9.63 -36.83
N LYS A 692 -22.96 -10.26 -36.55
CA LYS A 692 -22.84 -11.44 -35.70
C LYS A 692 -23.01 -11.08 -34.23
N SER A 693 -22.28 -10.08 -33.71
CA SER A 693 -22.41 -9.63 -32.32
C SER A 693 -23.81 -9.07 -32.03
N ALA A 694 -24.40 -8.35 -32.99
CA ALA A 694 -25.77 -7.87 -32.87
C ALA A 694 -26.79 -9.02 -32.74
N SER A 695 -26.56 -10.14 -33.42
CA SER A 695 -27.45 -11.32 -33.35
C SER A 695 -27.26 -12.17 -32.09
N GLU A 696 -26.06 -12.16 -31.50
CA GLU A 696 -25.75 -12.86 -30.24
C GLU A 696 -26.26 -12.07 -29.03
N LEU A 697 -26.25 -10.73 -29.06
CA LEU A 697 -26.84 -9.87 -28.02
C LEU A 697 -28.37 -9.93 -27.94
N MET A 698 -29.04 -10.31 -29.03
CA MET A 698 -30.50 -10.47 -29.09
C MET A 698 -30.98 -11.84 -28.61
N ARG A 699 -30.08 -12.81 -28.38
CA ARG A 699 -30.38 -14.15 -27.88
C ARG A 699 -30.06 -14.23 -26.40
#